data_AF-A0A971AYM0-F1
#
_entry.id   AF-A0A971AYM0-F1
#
_cell.length_a   1.000
_cell.length_b   1.000
_cell.length_c   1.000
_cell.angle_alpha   90.00
_cell.angle_beta   90.00
_cell.angle_gamma   90.00
#
_symmetry.space_group_name_H-M   'P 1'
#
loop_
_entity.id
_entity.type
_entity.pdbx_description
1 polymer ?
#
loop_
_entity_poly.entity_id
_entity_poly.type
_entity_poly.pdbx_seq_one_letter_code
_entity_poly.pdbx_strand_id
1 'polypeptide(L)'
;MHSRRSRRRKSHNPLKITLIILLILVLVCGAAFAVWYFWPYKTSHDVPSATAPSGTLKGLSVHTVDGSAFAKNALTFEQQKYLDDAVDFAIDSGINAIFVDVIEDGDEPKVLYRDRGFGALGAFDALSQNDTILNYFTRFDPLKYICKSASDADIAVYAVADVKFKDDENVQKSFARMNKKYAVAGVYYCDTALGNLTDEDGKQLAYTAESAWSISSTDLFAASVKEGFAGAVIDDIEKARENAEVFGMMLASLNSVPQSYALLSYTPVTALGITYPADGAKIYTSTCFVMGTSDPASPLVLNGAEVTRTSASGIFGTLVTLEEGENTLEFKNGTQTLSYKITRPAPASSSGSGAKTEIPHDATVEVDEGTAVRVNKTIATLLYDPSNDGNINETARNGATARVVACIETVRSGKKTWAYQLDSGDYVLAYNTQKMSDDYKDASFTGASAAATETGETITFTGEGQPLMYTNTKDNALILHLYNATLPADFKIDGSAMVTSTQVTQNEKYAELVLNFASPLWGYTVVYNNEKTTLYLNNTPKISDNTEKPLENVSVLLDPGHGDNDSGAMGTAGNGAPVEKDVNFAVAQAAKFRLEQLGAKVTMTREAGTFLELAERNDMITTVQPDYFISVHHNSIDLSVDANSSKGTECYYFFDNAKTLAESLVTDLTAATGRQSRGAFWGYYYVTRNTTARAVLLECGFMVNPLEYENVTDNDVVWREGYAIAQAIYENVKAG
;
A
#
# COMPACT_ATOMS: atom_id res chain seq x y z
N MET A 1 -36.92 -79.73 -83.55
CA MET A 1 -36.97 -81.14 -83.11
C MET A 1 -37.07 -81.21 -81.59
N HIS A 2 -37.76 -82.25 -81.12
CA HIS A 2 -38.37 -82.41 -79.79
C HIS A 2 -37.46 -82.37 -78.55
N SER A 3 -38.08 -81.83 -77.48
CA SER A 3 -38.18 -82.26 -76.07
C SER A 3 -37.06 -83.08 -75.41
N ARG A 4 -36.77 -82.77 -74.14
CA ARG A 4 -37.14 -83.65 -73.00
C ARG A 4 -36.94 -82.98 -71.64
N ARG A 5 -37.95 -83.14 -70.78
CA ARG A 5 -37.90 -82.94 -69.32
C ARG A 5 -37.00 -84.00 -68.66
N SER A 6 -36.31 -83.62 -67.57
CA SER A 6 -35.91 -84.54 -66.49
C SER A 6 -35.64 -83.77 -65.20
N ARG A 7 -36.28 -84.20 -64.09
CA ARG A 7 -36.18 -83.66 -62.73
C ARG A 7 -34.82 -83.99 -62.10
N ARG A 8 -34.20 -83.07 -61.34
CA ARG A 8 -33.27 -83.46 -60.26
C ARG A 8 -33.10 -82.42 -59.15
N ARG A 9 -32.98 -82.99 -57.93
CA ARG A 9 -32.85 -82.45 -56.57
C ARG A 9 -31.98 -81.18 -56.44
N LYS A 10 -32.46 -80.18 -55.69
CA LYS A 10 -31.63 -79.11 -55.10
C LYS A 10 -30.86 -79.68 -53.90
N SER A 11 -29.59 -80.04 -54.09
CA SER A 11 -28.65 -80.19 -52.99
C SER A 11 -28.41 -78.80 -52.36
N HIS A 12 -28.64 -78.68 -51.06
CA HIS A 12 -28.28 -77.48 -50.30
C HIS A 12 -26.76 -77.45 -50.20
N ASN A 13 -26.14 -76.41 -50.76
CA ASN A 13 -24.70 -76.24 -50.72
C ASN A 13 -24.34 -75.62 -49.35
N PRO A 14 -23.67 -76.35 -48.44
CA PRO A 14 -23.42 -75.88 -47.07
C PRO A 14 -22.62 -74.57 -47.03
N LEU A 15 -21.78 -74.32 -48.04
CA LEU A 15 -21.04 -73.07 -48.22
C LEU A 15 -21.93 -71.81 -48.30
N LYS A 16 -23.15 -71.90 -48.84
CA LYS A 16 -24.05 -70.74 -48.90
C LYS A 16 -24.69 -70.42 -47.55
N ILE A 17 -24.94 -71.44 -46.73
CA ILE A 17 -25.49 -71.26 -45.38
C ILE A 17 -24.39 -70.71 -44.46
N THR A 18 -23.15 -71.21 -44.57
CA THR A 18 -22.01 -70.67 -43.84
C THR A 18 -21.71 -69.22 -44.20
N LEU A 19 -21.79 -68.83 -45.49
CA LEU A 19 -21.56 -67.44 -45.91
C LEU A 19 -22.66 -66.49 -45.41
N ILE A 20 -23.92 -66.95 -45.38
CA ILE A 20 -25.04 -66.17 -44.85
C ILE A 20 -24.93 -66.01 -43.33
N ILE A 21 -24.52 -67.07 -42.62
CA ILE A 21 -24.28 -67.00 -41.17
C ILE A 21 -23.09 -66.07 -40.86
N LEU A 22 -22.03 -66.09 -41.66
CA LEU A 22 -20.90 -65.15 -41.51
C LEU A 22 -21.30 -63.71 -41.83
N LEU A 23 -22.13 -63.47 -42.85
CA LEU A 23 -22.64 -62.14 -43.15
C LEU A 23 -23.57 -61.61 -42.04
N ILE A 24 -24.41 -62.48 -41.47
CA ILE A 24 -25.26 -62.14 -40.33
C ILE A 24 -24.41 -61.89 -39.09
N LEU A 25 -23.35 -62.67 -38.83
CA LEU A 25 -22.42 -62.43 -37.72
C LEU A 25 -21.63 -61.12 -37.91
N VAL A 26 -21.19 -60.78 -39.12
CA VAL A 26 -20.52 -59.49 -39.39
C VAL A 26 -21.51 -58.33 -39.26
N LEU A 27 -22.77 -58.48 -39.67
CA LEU A 27 -23.80 -57.46 -39.49
C LEU A 27 -24.24 -57.32 -38.02
N VAL A 28 -24.33 -58.41 -37.27
CA VAL A 28 -24.68 -58.40 -35.84
C VAL A 28 -23.51 -57.91 -34.99
N CYS A 29 -22.27 -58.29 -35.30
CA CYS A 29 -21.07 -57.75 -34.64
C CYS A 29 -20.84 -56.29 -35.02
N GLY A 30 -21.08 -55.89 -36.27
CA GLY A 30 -21.01 -54.50 -36.72
C GLY A 30 -22.10 -53.62 -36.11
N ALA A 31 -23.32 -54.15 -35.97
CA ALA A 31 -24.40 -53.48 -35.25
C ALA A 31 -24.16 -53.43 -33.74
N ALA A 32 -23.57 -54.47 -33.13
CA ALA A 32 -23.20 -54.48 -31.71
C ALA A 32 -22.01 -53.54 -31.41
N PHE A 33 -21.01 -53.47 -32.29
CA PHE A 33 -19.90 -52.51 -32.19
C PHE A 33 -20.38 -51.07 -32.38
N ALA A 34 -21.27 -50.84 -33.36
CA ALA A 34 -21.93 -49.55 -33.55
C ALA A 34 -22.78 -49.20 -32.32
N VAL A 35 -23.59 -50.10 -31.79
CA VAL A 35 -24.42 -49.85 -30.61
C VAL A 35 -23.57 -49.63 -29.35
N TRP A 36 -22.33 -50.12 -29.26
CA TRP A 36 -21.42 -49.82 -28.14
C TRP A 36 -20.73 -48.46 -28.28
N TYR A 37 -20.38 -48.03 -29.50
CA TYR A 37 -19.83 -46.70 -29.79
C TYR A 37 -20.92 -45.59 -29.84
N PHE A 38 -22.16 -45.96 -30.17
CA PHE A 38 -23.33 -45.10 -30.24
C PHE A 38 -24.29 -45.29 -29.06
N TRP A 39 -23.95 -46.13 -28.07
CA TRP A 39 -24.61 -46.06 -26.77
C TRP A 39 -24.30 -44.66 -26.27
N PRO A 40 -25.29 -43.79 -26.04
CA PRO A 40 -25.01 -42.50 -25.47
C PRO A 40 -24.33 -42.81 -24.14
N TYR A 41 -23.03 -42.52 -24.02
CA TYR A 41 -22.38 -42.43 -22.72
C TYR A 41 -23.39 -41.70 -21.86
N LYS A 42 -23.89 -42.38 -20.83
CA LYS A 42 -24.89 -41.85 -19.92
C LYS A 42 -24.32 -40.49 -19.55
N THR A 43 -24.86 -39.42 -20.13
CA THR A 43 -24.40 -38.09 -19.78
C THR A 43 -24.80 -38.01 -18.32
N SER A 44 -23.82 -38.01 -17.43
CA SER A 44 -24.06 -37.52 -16.08
C SER A 44 -24.63 -36.13 -16.32
N HIS A 45 -25.92 -35.96 -16.08
CA HIS A 45 -26.61 -34.71 -16.36
C HIS A 45 -26.30 -33.68 -15.27
N ASP A 46 -25.64 -34.12 -14.19
CA ASP A 46 -25.29 -33.32 -13.03
C ASP A 46 -23.83 -33.64 -12.68
N VAL A 47 -22.88 -32.84 -13.17
CA VAL A 47 -21.52 -32.81 -12.62
C VAL A 47 -21.53 -31.68 -11.59
N PRO A 48 -21.37 -31.93 -10.28
CA PRO A 48 -21.30 -30.84 -9.32
C PRO A 48 -19.95 -30.12 -9.45
N SER A 49 -19.92 -28.79 -9.33
CA SER A 49 -18.72 -28.09 -8.85
C SER A 49 -18.69 -28.20 -7.32
N ALA A 50 -17.53 -27.93 -6.71
CA ALA A 50 -17.47 -27.78 -5.26
C ALA A 50 -18.36 -26.62 -4.81
N THR A 51 -18.82 -26.68 -3.56
CA THR A 51 -19.61 -25.58 -2.98
C THR A 51 -18.71 -24.35 -2.89
N ALA A 52 -19.28 -23.15 -3.01
CA ALA A 52 -18.55 -21.92 -2.71
C ALA A 52 -17.77 -22.06 -1.38
N PRO A 53 -16.46 -21.75 -1.35
CA PRO A 53 -15.63 -22.02 -0.19
C PRO A 53 -16.10 -21.20 1.01
N SER A 54 -16.09 -21.81 2.20
CA SER A 54 -16.32 -21.09 3.45
C SER A 54 -15.03 -20.41 3.91
N GLY A 55 -15.01 -19.08 4.06
CA GLY A 55 -13.85 -18.32 4.54
C GLY A 55 -13.26 -17.39 3.49
N THR A 56 -11.93 -17.37 3.35
CA THR A 56 -11.25 -16.53 2.35
C THR A 56 -11.23 -17.22 0.98
N LEU A 57 -11.78 -16.55 -0.04
CA LEU A 57 -11.66 -16.93 -1.44
C LEU A 57 -10.23 -16.65 -1.96
N LYS A 58 -9.62 -17.67 -2.55
CA LYS A 58 -8.41 -17.57 -3.37
C LYS A 58 -8.78 -18.03 -4.77
N GLY A 59 -9.09 -17.08 -5.62
CA GLY A 59 -9.57 -17.27 -6.97
C GLY A 59 -8.43 -17.30 -7.99
N LEU A 60 -8.59 -18.10 -9.03
CA LEU A 60 -7.78 -18.10 -10.24
C LEU A 60 -8.69 -17.90 -11.45
N SER A 61 -8.48 -16.85 -12.21
CA SER A 61 -9.11 -16.66 -13.50
C SER A 61 -8.46 -17.59 -14.53
N VAL A 62 -9.31 -18.21 -15.34
CA VAL A 62 -8.94 -19.09 -16.44
C VAL A 62 -9.68 -18.58 -17.67
N HIS A 63 -8.95 -17.84 -18.50
CA HIS A 63 -9.49 -17.29 -19.73
C HIS A 63 -9.58 -18.38 -20.79
N THR A 64 -10.79 -18.60 -21.30
CA THR A 64 -11.00 -19.46 -22.46
C THR A 64 -11.04 -18.55 -23.68
N VAL A 65 -10.04 -18.67 -24.57
CA VAL A 65 -9.83 -17.86 -25.80
C VAL A 65 -8.91 -16.61 -25.56
N ASP A 66 -7.62 -16.56 -25.99
CA ASP A 66 -6.73 -15.34 -26.15
C ASP A 66 -7.38 -14.03 -26.69
N GLY A 67 -8.67 -13.99 -26.94
CA GLY A 67 -9.05 -13.84 -28.34
C GLY A 67 -8.69 -15.05 -29.23
N SER A 68 -8.07 -16.17 -28.74
CA SER A 68 -7.91 -17.46 -29.45
C SER A 68 -7.38 -18.78 -28.77
N ALA A 69 -7.40 -19.04 -27.45
CA ALA A 69 -7.24 -20.40 -26.86
C ALA A 69 -8.41 -21.39 -27.14
N PHE A 70 -9.45 -20.98 -27.86
CA PHE A 70 -10.35 -21.88 -28.58
C PHE A 70 -10.51 -21.38 -30.02
N ALA A 71 -9.43 -21.35 -30.79
CA ALA A 71 -9.60 -21.37 -32.24
C ALA A 71 -10.51 -22.57 -32.57
N LYS A 72 -11.49 -22.35 -33.45
CA LYS A 72 -12.52 -23.33 -33.89
C LYS A 72 -11.97 -24.70 -34.33
N ASN A 73 -10.65 -24.83 -34.44
CA ASN A 73 -9.89 -25.95 -34.97
C ASN A 73 -8.77 -26.47 -34.02
N ALA A 74 -8.61 -25.95 -32.79
CA ALA A 74 -7.61 -26.47 -31.85
C ALA A 74 -8.02 -27.86 -31.32
N LEU A 75 -7.10 -28.81 -31.31
CA LEU A 75 -7.37 -30.19 -30.88
C LEU A 75 -7.75 -30.22 -29.41
N THR A 76 -8.69 -31.11 -29.05
CA THR A 76 -9.24 -31.27 -27.68
C THR A 76 -8.17 -31.54 -26.61
N PHE A 77 -6.97 -32.01 -27.00
CA PHE A 77 -5.89 -32.39 -26.08
C PHE A 77 -5.15 -31.19 -25.47
N GLU A 78 -4.90 -30.12 -26.24
CA GLU A 78 -4.19 -28.94 -25.72
C GLU A 78 -5.06 -28.15 -24.74
N GLN A 79 -6.36 -28.03 -25.05
CA GLN A 79 -7.35 -27.42 -24.15
C GLN A 79 -7.53 -28.23 -22.87
N GLN A 80 -7.56 -29.56 -22.99
CA GLN A 80 -7.63 -30.44 -21.84
C GLN A 80 -6.38 -30.27 -20.95
N LYS A 81 -5.19 -30.27 -21.56
CA LYS A 81 -3.93 -30.08 -20.85
C LYS A 81 -3.87 -28.74 -20.13
N TYR A 82 -4.27 -27.63 -20.76
CA TYR A 82 -4.30 -26.32 -20.12
C TYR A 82 -5.22 -26.28 -18.90
N LEU A 83 -6.41 -26.90 -19.00
CA LEU A 83 -7.35 -27.00 -17.89
C LEU A 83 -6.83 -27.91 -16.77
N ASP A 84 -6.13 -29.00 -17.09
CA ASP A 84 -5.44 -29.86 -16.12
C ASP A 84 -4.34 -29.07 -15.40
N ASP A 85 -3.47 -28.40 -16.16
CA ASP A 85 -2.39 -27.56 -15.67
C ASP A 85 -2.93 -26.44 -14.74
N ALA A 86 -4.13 -25.91 -15.01
CA ALA A 86 -4.78 -24.90 -14.16
C ALA A 86 -5.33 -25.46 -12.85
N VAL A 87 -5.93 -26.64 -12.88
CA VAL A 87 -6.41 -27.33 -11.67
C VAL A 87 -5.23 -27.78 -10.81
N ASP A 88 -4.19 -28.37 -11.41
CA ASP A 88 -2.98 -28.80 -10.71
C ASP A 88 -2.29 -27.61 -10.02
N PHE A 89 -2.15 -26.48 -10.74
CA PHE A 89 -1.62 -25.25 -10.16
C PHE A 89 -2.48 -24.74 -9.01
N ALA A 90 -3.81 -24.79 -9.13
CA ALA A 90 -4.70 -24.37 -8.08
C ALA A 90 -4.55 -25.23 -6.81
N ILE A 91 -4.40 -26.55 -6.97
CA ILE A 91 -4.14 -27.50 -5.88
C ILE A 91 -2.81 -27.17 -5.18
N ASP A 92 -1.72 -27.07 -5.95
CA ASP A 92 -0.37 -26.85 -5.42
C ASP A 92 -0.24 -25.50 -4.70
N SER A 93 -1.05 -24.53 -5.11
CA SER A 93 -1.03 -23.16 -4.60
C SER A 93 -2.07 -22.90 -3.50
N GLY A 94 -2.88 -23.90 -3.15
CA GLY A 94 -3.97 -23.74 -2.16
C GLY A 94 -5.05 -22.73 -2.58
N ILE A 95 -5.28 -22.59 -3.89
CA ILE A 95 -6.40 -21.87 -4.50
C ILE A 95 -7.67 -22.70 -4.30
N ASN A 96 -8.78 -22.04 -3.98
CA ASN A 96 -10.05 -22.72 -3.65
C ASN A 96 -11.21 -22.33 -4.57
N ALA A 97 -10.96 -21.46 -5.56
CA ALA A 97 -11.93 -21.12 -6.59
C ALA A 97 -11.27 -20.87 -7.95
N ILE A 98 -11.97 -21.24 -9.02
CA ILE A 98 -11.60 -20.95 -10.40
C ILE A 98 -12.71 -20.13 -11.05
N PHE A 99 -12.34 -19.07 -11.76
CA PHE A 99 -13.23 -18.16 -12.47
C PHE A 99 -13.03 -18.40 -13.96
N VAL A 100 -14.10 -18.75 -14.67
CA VAL A 100 -14.04 -19.11 -16.09
C VAL A 100 -14.85 -18.12 -16.90
N ASP A 101 -14.19 -17.47 -17.86
CA ASP A 101 -14.84 -16.55 -18.76
C ASP A 101 -15.89 -17.22 -19.65
N VAL A 102 -16.98 -16.50 -19.86
CA VAL A 102 -18.00 -16.82 -20.85
C VAL A 102 -17.71 -16.02 -22.12
N ILE A 103 -17.19 -16.70 -23.14
CA ILE A 103 -16.71 -16.10 -24.41
C ILE A 103 -17.78 -15.31 -25.17
N GLU A 104 -17.36 -14.17 -25.74
CA GLU A 104 -18.07 -13.33 -26.70
C GLU A 104 -17.82 -13.75 -28.16
N ASP A 105 -18.84 -13.72 -29.03
CA ASP A 105 -18.69 -13.85 -30.49
C ASP A 105 -19.54 -12.77 -31.19
N GLY A 106 -18.99 -11.55 -31.28
CA GLY A 106 -19.67 -10.37 -31.83
C GLY A 106 -20.66 -9.71 -30.85
N ASP A 107 -21.74 -9.09 -31.37
CA ASP A 107 -22.78 -8.39 -30.58
C ASP A 107 -23.83 -9.33 -29.94
N GLU A 108 -23.66 -10.66 -30.04
CA GLU A 108 -24.55 -11.62 -29.40
C GLU A 108 -23.78 -12.50 -28.40
N PRO A 109 -24.28 -12.67 -27.17
CA PRO A 109 -23.69 -13.56 -26.19
C PRO A 109 -23.85 -15.02 -26.63
N LYS A 110 -22.87 -15.53 -27.38
CA LYS A 110 -22.77 -16.95 -27.69
C LYS A 110 -21.97 -17.64 -26.62
N VAL A 111 -22.66 -17.95 -25.53
CA VAL A 111 -22.21 -18.97 -24.59
C VAL A 111 -21.92 -20.24 -25.42
N LEU A 112 -20.63 -20.59 -25.58
CA LEU A 112 -20.14 -21.73 -26.39
C LEU A 112 -20.77 -23.08 -25.98
N TYR A 113 -21.48 -23.09 -24.86
CA TYR A 113 -22.21 -24.21 -24.29
C TYR A 113 -23.61 -24.38 -24.88
N ARG A 114 -23.69 -24.60 -26.21
CA ARG A 114 -24.95 -25.03 -26.84
C ARG A 114 -25.22 -26.52 -26.55
N ASP A 115 -26.02 -26.77 -25.53
CA ASP A 115 -26.63 -28.07 -25.27
C ASP A 115 -27.76 -28.33 -26.29
N ARG A 116 -27.39 -28.91 -27.44
CA ARG A 116 -28.21 -29.45 -28.55
C ARG A 116 -29.33 -28.58 -29.13
N GLY A 117 -29.24 -28.39 -30.46
CA GLY A 117 -30.41 -28.33 -31.33
C GLY A 117 -30.27 -29.37 -32.44
N PHE A 118 -30.99 -30.49 -32.33
CA PHE A 118 -31.46 -31.23 -33.50
C PHE A 118 -32.43 -30.28 -34.24
N GLY A 119 -31.89 -29.38 -35.06
CA GLY A 119 -32.62 -28.37 -35.79
C GLY A 119 -32.47 -28.59 -37.29
N ALA A 120 -33.47 -29.24 -37.86
CA ALA A 120 -33.68 -29.50 -39.29
C ALA A 120 -32.59 -30.31 -40.02
N LEU A 121 -32.98 -31.52 -40.44
CA LEU A 121 -32.48 -32.15 -41.66
C LEU A 121 -32.65 -31.17 -42.83
N GLY A 122 -31.62 -30.39 -43.13
CA GLY A 122 -31.60 -29.43 -44.22
C GLY A 122 -30.16 -29.19 -44.64
N ALA A 123 -29.79 -29.78 -45.77
CA ALA A 123 -28.50 -29.69 -46.46
C ALA A 123 -27.33 -30.47 -45.82
N PHE A 124 -27.01 -31.61 -46.45
CA PHE A 124 -25.66 -32.18 -46.54
C PHE A 124 -24.74 -31.25 -47.36
N ASP A 125 -24.63 -29.98 -47.00
CA ASP A 125 -23.71 -29.07 -47.69
C ASP A 125 -22.39 -28.98 -46.92
N ALA A 126 -21.36 -29.52 -47.59
CA ALA A 126 -19.94 -29.37 -47.36
C ALA A 126 -19.41 -29.71 -45.95
N LEU A 127 -19.11 -31.00 -45.75
CA LEU A 127 -17.94 -31.35 -44.94
C LEU A 127 -16.72 -30.72 -45.62
N SER A 128 -16.08 -29.77 -44.95
CA SER A 128 -14.74 -29.32 -45.35
C SER A 128 -13.79 -30.52 -45.29
N GLN A 129 -12.77 -30.58 -46.15
CA GLN A 129 -11.85 -31.74 -46.23
C GLN A 129 -11.08 -32.05 -44.92
N ASN A 130 -11.21 -31.22 -43.88
CA ASN A 130 -10.56 -31.38 -42.59
C ASN A 130 -11.51 -31.81 -41.45
N ASP A 131 -12.83 -31.85 -41.65
CA ASP A 131 -13.77 -32.27 -40.63
C ASP A 131 -14.05 -33.78 -40.73
N THR A 132 -13.39 -34.57 -39.89
CA THR A 132 -13.70 -36.00 -39.80
C THR A 132 -15.03 -36.22 -39.07
N ILE A 133 -15.75 -37.28 -39.44
CA ILE A 133 -16.95 -37.77 -38.75
C ILE A 133 -16.72 -37.94 -37.23
N LEU A 134 -15.48 -38.16 -36.77
CA LEU A 134 -15.12 -38.25 -35.35
C LEU A 134 -15.34 -36.92 -34.60
N ASN A 135 -15.02 -35.77 -35.21
CA ASN A 135 -15.22 -34.44 -34.60
C ASN A 135 -16.70 -34.11 -34.33
N TYR A 136 -17.61 -34.79 -35.02
CA TYR A 136 -19.05 -34.70 -34.79
C TYR A 136 -19.52 -35.45 -33.53
N PHE A 137 -18.77 -36.47 -33.09
CA PHE A 137 -19.17 -37.38 -32.02
C PHE A 137 -18.45 -37.15 -30.69
N THR A 138 -17.32 -36.43 -30.68
CA THR A 138 -16.58 -36.05 -29.45
C THR A 138 -16.40 -34.54 -29.39
N ARG A 139 -17.45 -33.79 -29.02
CA ARG A 139 -17.28 -32.38 -28.66
C ARG A 139 -16.79 -32.31 -27.21
N PHE A 140 -15.56 -31.84 -27.05
CA PHE A 140 -15.00 -31.49 -25.73
C PHE A 140 -15.84 -30.37 -25.11
N ASP A 141 -16.29 -30.58 -23.88
CA ASP A 141 -17.07 -29.62 -23.10
C ASP A 141 -16.15 -29.10 -21.99
N PRO A 142 -15.46 -27.98 -22.20
CA PRO A 142 -14.41 -27.52 -21.30
C PRO A 142 -14.96 -27.17 -19.91
N LEU A 143 -16.18 -26.64 -19.83
CA LEU A 143 -16.84 -26.34 -18.56
C LEU A 143 -17.20 -27.62 -17.80
N LYS A 144 -17.72 -28.64 -18.49
CA LYS A 144 -17.94 -29.94 -17.87
C LYS A 144 -16.63 -30.55 -17.36
N TYR A 145 -15.56 -30.41 -18.15
CA TYR A 145 -14.26 -30.95 -17.84
C TYR A 145 -13.67 -30.28 -16.59
N ILE A 146 -13.57 -28.95 -16.60
CA ILE A 146 -13.01 -28.18 -15.49
C ILE A 146 -13.87 -28.31 -14.22
N CYS A 147 -15.20 -28.26 -14.31
CA CYS A 147 -16.06 -28.46 -13.14
C CYS A 147 -15.86 -29.84 -12.51
N LYS A 148 -15.63 -30.87 -13.33
CA LYS A 148 -15.34 -32.21 -12.84
C LYS A 148 -13.97 -32.27 -12.16
N SER A 149 -12.91 -31.82 -12.83
CA SER A 149 -11.55 -31.86 -12.30
C SER A 149 -11.41 -31.00 -11.04
N ALA A 150 -12.03 -29.81 -11.02
CA ALA A 150 -12.04 -28.92 -9.86
C ALA A 150 -12.86 -29.50 -8.69
N SER A 151 -14.02 -30.12 -8.96
CA SER A 151 -14.84 -30.74 -7.90
C SER A 151 -14.14 -31.92 -7.23
N ASP A 152 -13.33 -32.69 -7.96
CA ASP A 152 -12.54 -33.79 -7.37
C ASP A 152 -11.48 -33.26 -6.39
N ALA A 153 -11.14 -31.97 -6.48
CA ALA A 153 -10.17 -31.24 -5.65
C ALA A 153 -10.80 -30.26 -4.64
N ASP A 154 -12.13 -30.26 -4.47
CA ASP A 154 -12.87 -29.30 -3.62
C ASP A 154 -12.68 -27.82 -4.01
N ILE A 155 -12.48 -27.56 -5.31
CA ILE A 155 -12.31 -26.21 -5.88
C ILE A 155 -13.63 -25.78 -6.54
N ALA A 156 -14.15 -24.62 -6.12
CA ALA A 156 -15.38 -24.06 -6.67
C ALA A 156 -15.16 -23.43 -8.04
N VAL A 157 -16.11 -23.55 -8.97
CA VAL A 157 -16.03 -22.95 -10.32
C VAL A 157 -17.12 -21.89 -10.49
N TYR A 158 -16.69 -20.67 -10.81
CA TYR A 158 -17.55 -19.52 -11.08
C TYR A 158 -17.48 -19.13 -12.56
N ALA A 159 -18.58 -18.55 -13.06
CA ALA A 159 -18.62 -18.01 -14.43
C ALA A 159 -18.49 -16.49 -14.42
N VAL A 160 -17.74 -15.93 -15.38
CA VAL A 160 -17.53 -14.48 -15.53
C VAL A 160 -18.07 -14.00 -16.88
N ALA A 161 -18.77 -12.86 -16.90
CA ALA A 161 -19.25 -12.20 -18.13
C ALA A 161 -19.05 -10.68 -18.07
N ASP A 162 -19.14 -9.98 -19.20
CA ASP A 162 -19.08 -8.52 -19.24
C ASP A 162 -20.32 -7.88 -18.58
N VAL A 163 -20.13 -6.80 -17.81
CA VAL A 163 -21.18 -6.06 -17.11
C VAL A 163 -22.27 -5.53 -18.04
N LYS A 164 -21.96 -5.25 -19.31
CA LYS A 164 -22.94 -4.82 -20.33
C LYS A 164 -24.04 -5.87 -20.54
N PHE A 165 -23.78 -7.14 -20.20
CA PHE A 165 -24.72 -8.25 -20.35
C PHE A 165 -25.48 -8.61 -19.07
N LYS A 166 -25.29 -7.86 -17.98
CA LYS A 166 -25.96 -8.12 -16.71
C LYS A 166 -27.47 -8.28 -16.86
N ASP A 167 -28.09 -7.42 -17.67
CA ASP A 167 -29.54 -7.43 -17.88
C ASP A 167 -29.98 -8.21 -19.15
N ASP A 168 -29.08 -8.96 -19.81
CA ASP A 168 -29.39 -9.72 -21.03
C ASP A 168 -30.10 -11.06 -20.71
N GLU A 169 -31.34 -11.21 -21.21
CA GLU A 169 -32.19 -12.38 -20.94
C GLU A 169 -31.60 -13.70 -21.46
N ASN A 170 -30.83 -13.67 -22.55
CA ASN A 170 -30.20 -14.87 -23.13
C ASN A 170 -28.99 -15.32 -22.29
N VAL A 171 -28.26 -14.36 -21.73
CA VAL A 171 -27.15 -14.61 -20.79
C VAL A 171 -27.69 -15.20 -19.49
N GLN A 172 -28.73 -14.60 -18.91
CA GLN A 172 -29.39 -15.15 -17.71
C GLN A 172 -29.90 -16.58 -17.92
N LYS A 173 -30.54 -16.86 -19.06
CA LYS A 173 -30.97 -18.23 -19.41
C LYS A 173 -29.79 -19.19 -19.57
N SER A 174 -28.63 -18.70 -20.02
CA SER A 174 -27.43 -19.52 -20.17
C SER A 174 -26.81 -19.86 -18.82
N PHE A 175 -26.72 -18.89 -17.91
CA PHE A 175 -26.30 -19.12 -16.54
C PHE A 175 -27.19 -20.10 -15.79
N ALA A 176 -28.51 -19.94 -15.88
CA ALA A 176 -29.46 -20.88 -15.28
C ALA A 176 -29.27 -22.32 -15.81
N ARG A 177 -28.90 -22.47 -17.10
CA ARG A 177 -28.56 -23.78 -17.67
C ARG A 177 -27.23 -24.32 -17.16
N MET A 178 -26.19 -23.49 -17.07
CA MET A 178 -24.87 -23.89 -16.58
C MET A 178 -24.93 -24.31 -15.11
N ASN A 179 -25.61 -23.54 -14.26
CA ASN A 179 -25.85 -23.90 -12.86
C ASN A 179 -26.59 -25.24 -12.77
N LYS A 180 -27.68 -25.40 -13.53
CA LYS A 180 -28.44 -26.66 -13.53
C LYS A 180 -27.63 -27.89 -13.96
N LYS A 181 -26.69 -27.74 -14.90
CA LYS A 181 -25.99 -28.87 -15.56
C LYS A 181 -24.62 -29.18 -14.96
N TYR A 182 -23.91 -28.16 -14.48
CA TYR A 182 -22.53 -28.24 -14.01
C TYR A 182 -22.35 -27.73 -12.57
N ALA A 183 -23.45 -27.36 -11.90
CA ALA A 183 -23.50 -26.78 -10.56
C ALA A 183 -22.43 -25.71 -10.31
N VAL A 184 -22.21 -24.80 -11.27
CA VAL A 184 -21.32 -23.65 -11.08
C VAL A 184 -21.76 -22.87 -9.83
N ALA A 185 -20.78 -22.47 -9.01
CA ALA A 185 -21.01 -21.91 -7.68
C ALA A 185 -21.67 -20.53 -7.73
N GLY A 186 -21.52 -19.79 -8.83
CA GLY A 186 -22.11 -18.46 -9.02
C GLY A 186 -21.69 -17.80 -10.33
N VAL A 187 -22.16 -16.56 -10.52
CA VAL A 187 -21.91 -15.73 -11.71
C VAL A 187 -21.42 -14.35 -11.28
N TYR A 188 -20.42 -13.84 -12.00
CA TYR A 188 -19.87 -12.51 -11.80
C TYR A 188 -19.79 -11.71 -13.11
N TYR A 189 -19.82 -10.39 -12.96
CA TYR A 189 -19.77 -9.43 -14.05
C TYR A 189 -18.52 -8.56 -13.98
N CYS A 190 -17.71 -8.56 -15.04
CA CYS A 190 -16.53 -7.72 -15.17
C CYS A 190 -16.86 -6.46 -15.99
N ASP A 191 -16.57 -5.28 -15.44
CA ASP A 191 -16.52 -4.03 -16.18
C ASP A 191 -15.11 -3.84 -16.75
N THR A 192 -14.94 -4.09 -18.05
CA THR A 192 -13.66 -3.97 -18.76
C THR A 192 -13.16 -2.52 -18.87
N ALA A 193 -14.00 -1.51 -18.65
CA ALA A 193 -13.59 -0.11 -18.68
C ALA A 193 -13.11 0.41 -17.32
N LEU A 194 -13.67 -0.11 -16.23
CA LEU A 194 -13.34 0.30 -14.85
C LEU A 194 -12.48 -0.71 -14.10
N GLY A 195 -12.29 -1.88 -14.69
CA GLY A 195 -11.65 -3.02 -14.08
C GLY A 195 -12.30 -3.42 -12.77
N ASN A 196 -13.61 -3.70 -12.77
CA ASN A 196 -14.34 -4.08 -11.55
C ASN A 196 -15.10 -5.38 -11.77
N LEU A 197 -14.93 -6.35 -10.87
CA LEU A 197 -15.75 -7.54 -10.78
C LEU A 197 -16.92 -7.28 -9.81
N THR A 198 -18.15 -7.53 -10.24
CA THR A 198 -19.38 -7.32 -9.47
C THR A 198 -20.24 -8.58 -9.44
N ASP A 199 -21.04 -8.76 -8.39
CA ASP A 199 -22.06 -9.81 -8.36
C ASP A 199 -23.34 -9.42 -9.13
N GLU A 200 -24.31 -10.33 -9.11
CA GLU A 200 -25.66 -10.12 -9.67
C GLU A 200 -26.39 -8.92 -9.08
N ASP A 201 -26.11 -8.53 -7.84
CA ASP A 201 -26.68 -7.34 -7.19
C ASP A 201 -25.94 -6.05 -7.57
N GLY A 202 -24.85 -6.14 -8.35
CA GLY A 202 -24.04 -4.98 -8.76
C GLY A 202 -23.11 -4.50 -7.66
N LYS A 203 -22.90 -5.34 -6.64
CA LYS A 203 -21.96 -5.05 -5.58
C LYS A 203 -20.56 -5.37 -6.06
N GLN A 204 -19.64 -4.43 -5.84
CA GLN A 204 -18.23 -4.56 -6.21
C GLN A 204 -17.55 -5.59 -5.31
N LEU A 205 -16.80 -6.49 -5.94
CA LEU A 205 -16.20 -7.67 -5.33
C LEU A 205 -14.72 -7.84 -5.66
N ALA A 206 -14.22 -7.32 -6.77
CA ALA A 206 -12.78 -7.24 -7.03
C ALA A 206 -12.47 -6.07 -7.97
N TYR A 207 -11.22 -5.64 -7.99
CA TYR A 207 -10.67 -4.81 -9.06
C TYR A 207 -10.04 -5.73 -10.12
N THR A 208 -9.87 -5.29 -11.36
CA THR A 208 -9.06 -5.90 -12.42
C THR A 208 -8.03 -4.85 -12.89
N ALA A 209 -6.83 -5.30 -13.23
CA ALA A 209 -5.64 -4.47 -13.33
C ALA A 209 -5.50 -3.76 -14.69
N GLU A 210 -6.57 -3.69 -15.49
CA GLU A 210 -6.47 -3.21 -16.88
C GLU A 210 -6.09 -1.72 -17.01
N SER A 211 -6.08 -0.94 -15.92
CA SER A 211 -5.61 0.46 -15.95
C SER A 211 -4.09 0.66 -15.86
N ALA A 212 -3.27 -0.40 -15.80
CA ALA A 212 -1.81 -0.29 -15.72
C ALA A 212 -1.12 -1.02 -16.88
N TRP A 213 -1.03 -0.38 -18.05
CA TRP A 213 -0.38 -0.90 -19.26
C TRP A 213 1.17 -0.99 -19.20
N SER A 214 1.74 -1.34 -18.04
CA SER A 214 3.14 -1.77 -17.94
C SER A 214 3.33 -2.64 -16.70
N ILE A 215 3.62 -3.92 -16.92
CA ILE A 215 3.75 -4.99 -15.93
C ILE A 215 4.90 -4.72 -14.94
N SER A 216 4.63 -4.75 -13.62
CA SER A 216 5.60 -5.17 -12.58
C SER A 216 4.90 -5.48 -11.24
N SER A 217 4.92 -6.75 -10.81
CA SER A 217 4.65 -7.29 -9.46
C SER A 217 3.38 -6.87 -8.67
N THR A 218 2.47 -6.07 -9.22
CA THR A 218 1.30 -5.48 -8.55
C THR A 218 -0.02 -6.25 -8.69
N ASP A 219 -0.07 -7.41 -9.33
CA ASP A 219 -1.37 -8.03 -9.68
C ASP A 219 -1.93 -8.93 -8.56
N LEU A 220 -2.04 -8.35 -7.36
CA LEU A 220 -2.94 -8.82 -6.29
C LEU A 220 -4.15 -7.89 -6.21
N PHE A 221 -5.32 -8.51 -6.28
CA PHE A 221 -6.63 -7.88 -6.21
C PHE A 221 -7.17 -7.98 -4.78
N ALA A 222 -7.60 -6.87 -4.17
CA ALA A 222 -8.30 -6.93 -2.88
C ALA A 222 -9.83 -6.94 -3.10
N ALA A 223 -10.53 -7.98 -2.61
CA ALA A 223 -11.99 -8.03 -2.60
C ALA A 223 -12.58 -7.36 -1.35
N SER A 224 -13.54 -6.46 -1.56
CA SER A 224 -14.22 -5.69 -0.52
C SER A 224 -15.51 -6.37 0.02
N VAL A 225 -15.46 -6.63 1.32
CA VAL A 225 -16.51 -6.65 2.38
C VAL A 225 -18.02 -6.64 2.01
N LYS A 226 -18.66 -7.81 2.16
CA LYS A 226 -19.95 -8.00 2.89
C LYS A 226 -20.08 -9.48 3.26
N GLU A 227 -20.89 -9.78 4.28
CA GLU A 227 -21.19 -11.11 4.83
C GLU A 227 -21.00 -12.26 3.82
N GLY A 228 -19.96 -13.07 4.03
CA GLY A 228 -19.72 -14.30 3.28
C GLY A 228 -18.61 -14.26 2.22
N PHE A 229 -18.00 -13.11 1.92
CA PHE A 229 -16.98 -13.00 0.87
C PHE A 229 -15.79 -12.13 1.27
N ALA A 230 -14.58 -12.72 1.36
CA ALA A 230 -13.31 -12.03 1.55
C ALA A 230 -12.24 -12.75 0.72
N GLY A 231 -11.40 -12.08 -0.07
CA GLY A 231 -10.45 -12.80 -0.94
C GLY A 231 -9.85 -12.00 -2.10
N ALA A 232 -9.32 -12.73 -3.10
CA ALA A 232 -8.77 -12.18 -4.34
C ALA A 232 -8.96 -13.17 -5.50
N VAL A 233 -8.97 -12.69 -6.74
CA VAL A 233 -8.97 -13.52 -7.96
C VAL A 233 -7.80 -13.13 -8.84
N ILE A 234 -6.97 -14.09 -9.23
CA ILE A 234 -5.72 -13.84 -9.96
C ILE A 234 -5.98 -14.02 -11.45
N ASP A 235 -5.74 -12.98 -12.25
CA ASP A 235 -6.22 -12.92 -13.63
C ASP A 235 -5.44 -13.84 -14.60
N ASP A 236 -4.18 -14.21 -14.31
CA ASP A 236 -3.38 -14.96 -15.29
C ASP A 236 -2.44 -15.98 -14.65
N ILE A 237 -2.71 -17.27 -14.94
CA ILE A 237 -1.90 -18.40 -14.49
C ILE A 237 -0.47 -18.39 -15.05
N GLU A 238 -0.26 -17.93 -16.27
CA GLU A 238 1.08 -17.92 -16.89
C GLU A 238 1.94 -16.82 -16.27
N LYS A 239 1.38 -15.64 -16.01
CA LYS A 239 2.07 -14.57 -15.25
C LYS A 239 2.37 -14.97 -13.80
N ALA A 240 1.45 -15.69 -13.17
CA ALA A 240 1.65 -16.24 -11.84
C ALA A 240 2.81 -17.23 -11.78
N ARG A 241 2.96 -18.07 -12.82
CA ARG A 241 4.09 -19.00 -12.98
C ARG A 241 5.41 -18.28 -13.25
N GLU A 242 5.40 -17.24 -14.07
CA GLU A 242 6.59 -16.43 -14.36
C GLU A 242 7.14 -15.72 -13.12
N ASN A 243 6.30 -15.46 -12.10
CA ASN A 243 6.65 -14.74 -10.88
C ASN A 243 6.25 -15.51 -9.61
N ALA A 244 6.64 -16.79 -9.51
CA ALA A 244 6.24 -17.69 -8.43
C ALA A 244 6.51 -17.16 -7.00
N GLU A 245 7.58 -16.38 -6.80
CA GLU A 245 7.89 -15.74 -5.51
C GLU A 245 6.83 -14.70 -5.12
N VAL A 246 6.52 -13.77 -6.03
CA VAL A 246 5.48 -12.74 -5.85
C VAL A 246 4.12 -13.39 -5.62
N PHE A 247 3.85 -14.48 -6.34
CA PHE A 247 2.62 -15.26 -6.23
C PHE A 247 2.50 -15.98 -4.87
N GLY A 248 3.60 -16.53 -4.33
CA GLY A 248 3.64 -17.11 -2.98
C GLY A 248 3.36 -16.07 -1.88
N MET A 249 4.02 -14.91 -1.95
CA MET A 249 3.77 -13.77 -1.04
C MET A 249 2.30 -13.32 -1.07
N MET A 250 1.72 -13.31 -2.28
CA MET A 250 0.34 -12.93 -2.51
C MET A 250 -0.64 -13.92 -1.86
N LEU A 251 -0.48 -15.23 -2.07
CA LEU A 251 -1.36 -16.24 -1.47
C LEU A 251 -1.30 -16.28 0.06
N ALA A 252 -0.12 -16.07 0.63
CA ALA A 252 0.07 -15.98 2.07
C ALA A 252 -0.74 -14.81 2.67
N SER A 253 -0.80 -13.68 1.97
CA SER A 253 -1.58 -12.52 2.40
C SER A 253 -3.09 -12.79 2.47
N LEU A 254 -3.63 -13.60 1.56
CA LEU A 254 -5.08 -13.88 1.52
C LEU A 254 -5.57 -14.67 2.75
N ASN A 255 -4.71 -15.53 3.33
CA ASN A 255 -5.05 -16.29 4.53
C ASN A 255 -5.33 -15.42 5.77
N SER A 256 -4.95 -14.14 5.72
CA SER A 256 -5.01 -13.23 6.87
C SER A 256 -6.04 -12.10 6.71
N VAL A 257 -6.74 -12.02 5.56
CA VAL A 257 -7.74 -10.97 5.27
C VAL A 257 -8.98 -11.16 6.15
N PRO A 258 -9.27 -10.25 7.10
CA PRO A 258 -10.48 -10.33 7.90
C PRO A 258 -11.72 -10.07 7.04
N GLN A 259 -12.85 -10.72 7.35
CA GLN A 259 -14.11 -10.55 6.61
C GLN A 259 -14.71 -9.14 6.64
N SER A 260 -14.23 -8.25 7.52
CA SER A 260 -14.44 -6.80 7.38
C SER A 260 -13.50 -5.92 8.20
N TYR A 261 -12.74 -5.06 7.52
CA TYR A 261 -12.04 -3.94 8.14
C TYR A 261 -12.27 -2.68 7.29
N ALA A 262 -13.39 -1.99 7.55
CA ALA A 262 -13.48 -0.58 7.18
C ALA A 262 -12.56 0.19 8.13
N LEU A 263 -11.35 0.52 7.68
CA LEU A 263 -10.36 1.24 8.49
C LEU A 263 -10.78 2.70 8.72
N LEU A 264 -11.60 3.23 7.80
CA LEU A 264 -12.37 4.45 7.95
C LEU A 264 -13.84 4.13 7.70
N SER A 265 -14.66 4.25 8.75
CA SER A 265 -16.12 4.13 8.62
C SER A 265 -16.70 5.53 8.44
N TYR A 266 -16.73 6.00 7.20
CA TYR A 266 -17.28 7.30 6.85
C TYR A 266 -18.16 7.22 5.60
N THR A 267 -19.31 7.86 5.66
CA THR A 267 -20.16 8.10 4.50
C THR A 267 -20.33 9.61 4.36
N PRO A 268 -19.94 10.20 3.23
CA PRO A 268 -20.05 11.64 3.02
C PRO A 268 -21.45 12.18 3.32
N VAL A 269 -21.51 13.25 4.11
CA VAL A 269 -22.76 13.96 4.36
C VAL A 269 -23.13 14.72 3.09
N THR A 270 -24.31 14.44 2.54
CA THR A 270 -24.82 15.10 1.32
C THR A 270 -25.73 16.30 1.62
N ALA A 271 -25.98 16.62 2.90
CA ALA A 271 -26.73 17.81 3.29
C ALA A 271 -25.86 19.07 3.21
N LEU A 272 -26.50 20.23 3.03
CA LEU A 272 -25.81 21.52 3.06
C LEU A 272 -25.22 21.78 4.46
N GLY A 273 -23.90 21.91 4.54
CA GLY A 273 -23.17 22.16 5.78
C GLY A 273 -21.86 22.91 5.50
N ILE A 274 -21.43 23.75 6.44
CA ILE A 274 -20.18 24.52 6.34
C ILE A 274 -19.19 24.00 7.38
N THR A 275 -18.06 23.50 6.91
CA THR A 275 -16.95 22.98 7.71
C THR A 275 -16.08 24.13 8.21
N TYR A 276 -15.75 25.04 7.29
CA TYR A 276 -14.95 26.23 7.58
C TYR A 276 -15.40 27.38 6.68
N PRO A 277 -15.44 28.61 7.20
CA PRO A 277 -15.26 28.98 8.60
C PRO A 277 -16.51 28.73 9.46
N ALA A 278 -16.33 28.67 10.78
CA ALA A 278 -17.44 28.62 11.71
C ALA A 278 -18.25 29.93 11.72
N ASP A 279 -19.55 29.87 12.03
CA ASP A 279 -20.39 31.06 12.18
C ASP A 279 -19.87 31.93 13.35
N GLY A 280 -19.76 33.24 13.11
CA GLY A 280 -19.16 34.19 14.05
C GLY A 280 -17.63 34.23 14.07
N ALA A 281 -16.95 33.50 13.17
CA ALA A 281 -15.49 33.47 13.15
C ALA A 281 -14.87 34.85 12.82
N LYS A 282 -13.66 35.07 13.36
CA LYS A 282 -12.81 36.23 13.03
C LYS A 282 -11.67 35.79 12.12
N ILE A 283 -11.59 36.37 10.92
CA ILE A 283 -10.57 36.06 9.92
C ILE A 283 -9.78 37.33 9.61
N TYR A 284 -8.46 37.28 9.73
CA TYR A 284 -7.62 38.49 9.61
C TYR A 284 -7.04 38.70 8.20
N THR A 285 -7.28 37.75 7.29
CA THR A 285 -6.89 37.83 5.88
C THR A 285 -8.01 38.43 5.03
N SER A 286 -7.64 38.98 3.87
CA SER A 286 -8.62 39.51 2.90
C SER A 286 -9.38 38.42 2.15
N THR A 287 -8.96 37.17 2.29
CA THR A 287 -9.51 36.00 1.62
C THR A 287 -9.68 34.86 2.61
N CYS A 288 -10.67 34.00 2.34
CA CYS A 288 -10.99 32.83 3.15
C CYS A 288 -11.42 31.69 2.22
N PHE A 289 -10.82 30.52 2.37
CA PHE A 289 -11.20 29.33 1.64
C PHE A 289 -12.33 28.62 2.40
N VAL A 290 -13.54 28.80 1.91
CA VAL A 290 -14.75 28.25 2.51
C VAL A 290 -14.93 26.81 2.03
N MET A 291 -15.17 25.90 2.96
CA MET A 291 -15.29 24.46 2.70
C MET A 291 -16.55 23.89 3.34
N GLY A 292 -17.14 22.89 2.71
CA GLY A 292 -18.36 22.27 3.22
C GLY A 292 -18.90 21.14 2.37
N THR A 293 -20.13 20.77 2.68
CA THR A 293 -20.90 19.72 2.00
C THR A 293 -22.20 20.30 1.45
N SER A 294 -22.77 19.65 0.45
CA SER A 294 -24.02 20.05 -0.19
C SER A 294 -24.57 18.91 -1.03
N ASP A 295 -25.86 18.94 -1.35
CA ASP A 295 -26.49 17.93 -2.20
C ASP A 295 -25.97 18.08 -3.62
N PRO A 296 -25.25 17.08 -4.18
CA PRO A 296 -24.71 17.14 -5.52
C PRO A 296 -25.80 17.17 -6.61
N ALA A 297 -27.02 16.72 -6.31
CA ALA A 297 -28.14 16.75 -7.26
C ALA A 297 -28.74 18.16 -7.45
N SER A 298 -28.35 19.12 -6.60
CA SER A 298 -28.83 20.50 -6.62
C SER A 298 -27.66 21.49 -6.79
N PRO A 299 -27.81 22.60 -7.54
CA PRO A 299 -26.78 23.64 -7.60
C PRO A 299 -26.45 24.21 -6.22
N LEU A 300 -25.18 24.55 -5.98
CA LEU A 300 -24.76 25.31 -4.80
C LEU A 300 -24.57 26.76 -5.19
N VAL A 301 -25.18 27.67 -4.44
CA VAL A 301 -25.08 29.12 -4.66
C VAL A 301 -24.57 29.77 -3.39
N LEU A 302 -23.54 30.62 -3.51
CA LEU A 302 -22.99 31.46 -2.46
C LEU A 302 -23.17 32.93 -2.84
N ASN A 303 -23.89 33.70 -2.01
CA ASN A 303 -24.15 35.13 -2.23
C ASN A 303 -24.71 35.44 -3.64
N GLY A 304 -25.53 34.54 -4.18
CA GLY A 304 -26.15 34.66 -5.50
C GLY A 304 -25.28 34.19 -6.67
N ALA A 305 -24.03 33.79 -6.44
CA ALA A 305 -23.16 33.21 -7.45
C ALA A 305 -23.09 31.67 -7.30
N GLU A 306 -23.13 30.94 -8.41
CA GLU A 306 -22.97 29.49 -8.38
C GLU A 306 -21.54 29.09 -7.98
N VAL A 307 -21.42 28.08 -7.12
CA VAL A 307 -20.16 27.50 -6.67
C VAL A 307 -19.92 26.20 -7.43
N THR A 308 -18.87 26.17 -8.24
CA THR A 308 -18.42 24.95 -8.92
C THR A 308 -17.92 23.94 -7.90
N ARG A 309 -18.42 22.70 -7.98
CA ARG A 309 -17.89 21.58 -7.20
C ARG A 309 -16.86 20.82 -8.01
N THR A 310 -15.79 20.41 -7.33
CA THR A 310 -14.76 19.53 -7.87
C THR A 310 -15.00 18.07 -7.49
N SER A 311 -15.81 17.83 -6.45
CA SER A 311 -16.13 16.52 -5.89
C SER A 311 -17.49 16.01 -6.39
N ALA A 312 -17.63 14.68 -6.52
CA ALA A 312 -18.86 14.04 -6.98
C ALA A 312 -19.88 13.78 -5.85
N SER A 313 -19.41 13.64 -4.61
CA SER A 313 -20.24 13.40 -3.42
C SER A 313 -20.85 14.68 -2.81
N GLY A 314 -20.53 15.84 -3.37
CA GLY A 314 -21.12 17.12 -2.97
C GLY A 314 -20.28 17.93 -1.97
N ILE A 315 -19.03 17.52 -1.74
CA ILE A 315 -18.04 18.30 -1.00
C ILE A 315 -17.58 19.46 -1.90
N PHE A 316 -17.39 20.64 -1.30
CA PHE A 316 -16.98 21.83 -2.04
C PHE A 316 -15.93 22.64 -1.27
N GLY A 317 -15.20 23.45 -2.03
CA GLY A 317 -14.23 24.42 -1.53
C GLY A 317 -14.20 25.63 -2.46
N THR A 318 -14.30 26.84 -1.92
CA THR A 318 -14.29 28.07 -2.72
C THR A 318 -13.61 29.21 -1.99
N LEU A 319 -12.76 29.95 -2.70
CA LEU A 319 -12.10 31.12 -2.14
C LEU A 319 -13.03 32.34 -2.19
N VAL A 320 -13.31 32.92 -1.03
CA VAL A 320 -14.11 34.15 -0.90
C VAL A 320 -13.23 35.33 -0.53
N THR A 321 -13.58 36.52 -1.03
CA THR A 321 -12.99 37.79 -0.56
C THR A 321 -13.81 38.34 0.60
N LEU A 322 -13.12 38.84 1.63
CA LEU A 322 -13.72 39.43 2.81
C LEU A 322 -13.38 40.93 2.87
N GLU A 323 -14.42 41.75 2.98
CA GLU A 323 -14.31 43.18 3.29
C GLU A 323 -14.04 43.39 4.78
N GLU A 324 -13.47 44.54 5.15
CA GLU A 324 -13.33 44.89 6.58
C GLU A 324 -14.71 45.02 7.24
N GLY A 325 -14.84 44.49 8.45
CA GLY A 325 -16.09 44.43 9.19
C GLY A 325 -16.82 43.09 9.05
N GLU A 326 -18.14 43.13 9.21
CA GLU A 326 -18.99 41.94 9.11
C GLU A 326 -19.28 41.61 7.64
N ASN A 327 -19.01 40.36 7.27
CA ASN A 327 -19.34 39.75 5.98
C ASN A 327 -20.42 38.70 6.21
N THR A 328 -21.43 38.68 5.35
CA THR A 328 -22.46 37.63 5.37
C THR A 328 -22.24 36.69 4.19
N LEU A 329 -22.15 35.39 4.48
CA LEU A 329 -22.06 34.32 3.49
C LEU A 329 -23.39 33.56 3.50
N GLU A 330 -24.21 33.76 2.47
CA GLU A 330 -25.49 33.06 2.26
C GLU A 330 -25.31 31.91 1.28
N PHE A 331 -25.46 30.69 1.76
CA PHE A 331 -25.39 29.45 0.98
C PHE A 331 -26.79 28.93 0.69
N LYS A 332 -27.04 28.53 -0.56
CA LYS A 332 -28.29 27.88 -0.99
C LYS A 332 -27.98 26.62 -1.77
N ASN A 333 -28.70 25.55 -1.45
CA ASN A 333 -28.60 24.28 -2.15
C ASN A 333 -29.97 23.58 -2.10
N GLY A 334 -30.64 23.50 -3.24
CA GLY A 334 -32.04 23.08 -3.32
C GLY A 334 -32.95 23.97 -2.47
N THR A 335 -33.67 23.40 -1.51
CA THR A 335 -34.55 24.12 -0.58
C THR A 335 -33.83 24.62 0.68
N GLN A 336 -32.58 24.21 0.90
CA GLN A 336 -31.80 24.56 2.10
C GLN A 336 -31.14 25.93 1.93
N THR A 337 -31.07 26.68 3.03
CA THR A 337 -30.36 27.96 3.09
C THR A 337 -29.63 28.08 4.43
N LEU A 338 -28.35 28.42 4.39
CA LEU A 338 -27.53 28.74 5.56
C LEU A 338 -26.96 30.16 5.42
N SER A 339 -26.84 30.88 6.53
CA SER A 339 -26.25 32.22 6.55
C SER A 339 -25.22 32.30 7.67
N TYR A 340 -23.96 32.54 7.33
CA TYR A 340 -22.84 32.63 8.26
C TYR A 340 -22.31 34.06 8.31
N LYS A 341 -22.04 34.55 9.51
CA LYS A 341 -21.46 35.88 9.76
C LYS A 341 -19.98 35.75 10.05
N ILE A 342 -19.15 36.29 9.17
CA ILE A 342 -17.69 36.27 9.31
C ILE A 342 -17.20 37.69 9.49
N THR A 343 -16.45 37.94 10.56
CA THR A 343 -15.87 39.27 10.79
C THR A 343 -14.43 39.28 10.32
N ARG A 344 -14.08 40.22 9.44
CA ARG A 344 -12.68 40.61 9.20
C ARG A 344 -12.39 41.86 10.01
N PRO A 345 -11.71 41.76 11.17
CA PRO A 345 -11.38 42.94 11.95
C PRO A 345 -10.54 43.92 11.12
N ALA A 346 -10.76 45.22 11.29
CA ALA A 346 -9.86 46.22 10.74
C ALA A 346 -8.43 45.92 11.23
N PRO A 347 -7.41 46.07 10.37
CA PRO A 347 -6.03 45.97 10.82
C PRO A 347 -5.86 46.92 12.00
N ALA A 348 -5.33 46.42 13.11
CA ALA A 348 -5.17 47.24 14.30
C ALA A 348 -4.43 48.53 13.90
N SER A 349 -5.12 49.68 13.99
CA SER A 349 -4.44 50.95 13.77
C SER A 349 -3.30 51.00 14.77
N SER A 350 -2.06 51.15 14.29
CA SER A 350 -0.89 51.38 15.11
C SER A 350 -0.98 52.77 15.74
N SER A 351 -1.93 52.96 16.66
CA SER A 351 -2.10 54.13 17.51
C SER A 351 -1.89 53.77 18.99
N GLY A 352 -1.18 52.66 19.26
CA GLY A 352 -0.58 52.41 20.55
C GLY A 352 0.62 53.33 20.73
N SER A 353 0.58 54.19 21.75
CA SER A 353 1.75 54.90 22.23
C SER A 353 2.92 53.93 22.35
N GLY A 354 4.06 54.26 21.76
CA GLY A 354 5.28 53.45 21.77
C GLY A 354 5.88 53.26 23.15
N ALA A 355 5.19 52.53 24.02
CA ALA A 355 5.86 51.67 24.97
C ALA A 355 6.38 50.51 24.13
N LYS A 356 7.69 50.40 23.97
CA LYS A 356 8.31 49.17 23.46
C LYS A 356 7.86 48.07 24.42
N THR A 357 6.88 47.26 24.03
CA THR A 357 6.56 46.04 24.78
C THR A 357 7.81 45.19 24.68
N GLU A 358 8.56 45.12 25.78
CA GLU A 358 9.78 44.35 25.83
C GLU A 358 9.44 42.90 25.52
N ILE A 359 10.17 42.29 24.59
CA ILE A 359 9.99 40.88 24.26
C ILE A 359 10.28 40.10 25.55
N PRO A 360 9.34 39.31 26.08
CA PRO A 360 9.55 38.60 27.33
C PRO A 360 10.70 37.61 27.16
N HIS A 361 11.61 37.59 28.14
CA HIS A 361 12.66 36.60 28.21
C HIS A 361 12.11 35.31 28.85
N ASP A 362 12.53 34.15 28.35
CA ASP A 362 12.24 32.87 29.00
C ASP A 362 13.08 32.69 30.28
N ALA A 363 13.01 31.51 30.90
CA ALA A 363 13.71 31.23 32.15
C ALA A 363 15.19 30.84 31.96
N THR A 364 15.74 30.89 30.74
CA THR A 364 17.14 30.59 30.49
C THR A 364 18.04 31.70 31.00
N VAL A 365 19.31 31.37 31.29
CA VAL A 365 20.29 32.29 31.87
C VAL A 365 21.60 32.20 31.10
N GLU A 366 22.40 33.26 31.15
CA GLU A 366 23.80 33.23 30.69
C GLU A 366 24.66 32.38 31.63
N VAL A 367 25.72 31.77 31.10
CA VAL A 367 26.73 31.03 31.86
C VAL A 367 28.13 31.49 31.48
N ASP A 368 29.08 31.31 32.41
CA ASP A 368 30.49 31.69 32.20
C ASP A 368 31.14 30.82 31.10
N GLU A 369 32.09 31.41 30.37
CA GLU A 369 32.95 30.69 29.43
C GLU A 369 33.65 29.50 30.12
N GLY A 370 33.69 28.36 29.44
CA GLY A 370 34.21 27.09 29.94
C GLY A 370 33.19 26.25 30.72
N THR A 371 31.99 26.78 31.00
CA THR A 371 30.92 26.02 31.67
C THR A 371 30.57 24.78 30.86
N ALA A 372 30.68 23.60 31.47
CA ALA A 372 30.23 22.36 30.86
C ALA A 372 28.70 22.27 30.92
N VAL A 373 28.09 21.89 29.81
CA VAL A 373 26.65 21.69 29.67
C VAL A 373 26.37 20.31 29.07
N ARG A 374 25.22 19.74 29.43
CA ARG A 374 24.71 18.46 28.91
C ARG A 374 23.38 18.68 28.20
N VAL A 375 23.21 18.10 27.02
CA VAL A 375 21.92 18.04 26.33
C VAL A 375 20.92 17.24 27.16
N ASN A 376 19.74 17.81 27.43
CA ASN A 376 18.72 17.22 28.30
C ASN A 376 17.39 16.91 27.59
N LYS A 377 17.38 16.99 26.26
CA LYS A 377 16.26 16.59 25.38
C LYS A 377 16.66 15.35 24.60
N THR A 378 15.67 14.57 24.14
CA THR A 378 15.87 13.40 23.24
C THR A 378 16.87 13.71 22.13
N ILE A 379 16.61 14.82 21.42
CA ILE A 379 17.55 15.44 20.51
C ILE A 379 17.54 16.96 20.70
N ALA A 380 18.68 17.59 20.44
CA ALA A 380 18.81 19.05 20.38
C ALA A 380 19.40 19.48 19.05
N THR A 381 18.89 20.58 18.50
CA THR A 381 19.45 21.20 17.30
C THR A 381 20.71 21.98 17.64
N LEU A 382 21.78 21.70 16.90
CA LEU A 382 22.97 22.54 16.84
C LEU A 382 22.87 23.43 15.61
N LEU A 383 22.96 24.73 15.82
CA LEU A 383 22.72 25.76 14.82
C LEU A 383 24.03 26.46 14.48
N TYR A 384 24.36 26.63 13.19
CA TYR A 384 25.50 27.48 12.83
C TYR A 384 25.20 28.97 13.06
N ASP A 385 23.91 29.34 13.08
CA ASP A 385 23.41 30.67 13.44
C ASP A 385 22.08 30.52 14.19
N PRO A 386 22.01 30.97 15.46
CA PRO A 386 20.83 30.81 16.29
C PRO A 386 19.78 31.89 16.01
N SER A 387 19.75 32.60 14.89
CA SER A 387 18.63 33.47 14.54
C SER A 387 17.44 32.73 13.90
N ASN A 388 17.63 31.50 13.43
CA ASN A 388 16.63 30.72 12.69
C ASN A 388 16.72 29.22 13.05
N ASP A 389 15.58 28.54 13.16
CA ASP A 389 15.50 27.10 13.45
C ASP A 389 15.91 26.23 12.27
N GLY A 390 15.89 26.76 11.04
CA GLY A 390 16.36 26.08 9.84
C GLY A 390 17.89 26.06 9.67
N ASN A 391 18.64 26.80 10.50
CA ASN A 391 20.11 26.90 10.40
C ASN A 391 20.82 25.70 11.04
N ILE A 392 20.32 24.49 10.80
CA ILE A 392 20.78 23.27 11.43
C ILE A 392 22.12 22.85 10.83
N ASN A 393 23.12 22.64 11.69
CA ASN A 393 24.39 22.01 11.31
C ASN A 393 24.42 20.54 11.76
N GLU A 394 23.91 20.24 12.95
CA GLU A 394 23.95 18.88 13.53
C GLU A 394 22.80 18.65 14.54
N THR A 395 22.54 17.38 14.88
CA THR A 395 21.58 16.95 15.90
C THR A 395 22.29 16.26 17.06
N ALA A 396 22.42 16.95 18.19
CA ALA A 396 23.01 16.40 19.40
C ALA A 396 22.03 15.45 20.12
N ARG A 397 22.55 14.33 20.64
CA ARG A 397 21.77 13.31 21.37
C ARG A 397 21.68 13.64 22.87
N ASN A 398 20.61 13.20 23.51
CA ASN A 398 20.45 13.30 24.97
C ASN A 398 21.68 12.76 25.70
N GLY A 399 22.25 13.55 26.61
CA GLY A 399 23.44 13.19 27.38
C GLY A 399 24.76 13.68 26.79
N ALA A 400 24.79 14.15 25.54
CA ALA A 400 25.98 14.76 24.95
C ALA A 400 26.44 15.96 25.77
N THR A 401 27.75 16.10 25.95
CA THR A 401 28.36 17.17 26.75
C THR A 401 29.34 18.01 25.94
N ALA A 402 29.33 19.32 26.19
CA ALA A 402 30.21 20.30 25.54
C ALA A 402 30.51 21.46 26.50
N ARG A 403 31.50 22.28 26.18
CA ARG A 403 31.80 23.51 26.92
C ARG A 403 31.25 24.72 26.18
N VAL A 404 30.67 25.64 26.94
CA VAL A 404 30.20 26.93 26.42
C VAL A 404 31.40 27.86 26.21
N VAL A 405 31.53 28.44 25.02
CA VAL A 405 32.56 29.44 24.71
C VAL A 405 32.00 30.87 24.66
N ALA A 406 30.71 31.03 24.39
CA ALA A 406 30.02 32.31 24.42
C ALA A 406 28.51 32.12 24.61
N CYS A 407 27.84 33.15 25.12
CA CYS A 407 26.38 33.20 25.20
C CYS A 407 25.88 34.36 24.34
N ILE A 408 24.81 34.14 23.57
CA ILE A 408 24.13 35.22 22.84
C ILE A 408 22.62 35.14 23.06
N GLU A 409 21.97 36.31 23.10
CA GLU A 409 20.51 36.39 23.17
C GLU A 409 19.92 36.26 21.75
N THR A 410 18.89 35.45 21.60
CA THR A 410 18.12 35.31 20.36
C THR A 410 16.62 35.31 20.67
N VAL A 411 15.78 35.35 19.64
CA VAL A 411 14.32 35.30 19.79
C VAL A 411 13.79 33.97 19.23
N ARG A 412 12.97 33.29 20.03
CA ARG A 412 12.28 32.05 19.68
C ARG A 412 10.84 32.10 20.11
N SER A 413 9.94 31.79 19.17
CA SER A 413 8.49 31.77 19.41
C SER A 413 7.99 33.04 20.12
N GLY A 414 8.52 34.21 19.72
CA GLY A 414 8.18 35.51 20.30
C GLY A 414 8.73 35.79 21.70
N LYS A 415 9.70 35.00 22.19
CA LYS A 415 10.38 35.19 23.47
C LYS A 415 11.89 35.32 23.27
N LYS A 416 12.55 36.15 24.07
CA LYS A 416 14.01 36.14 24.15
C LYS A 416 14.48 34.88 24.88
N THR A 417 15.60 34.32 24.45
CA THR A 417 16.21 33.13 25.02
C THR A 417 17.72 33.17 24.82
N TRP A 418 18.48 32.47 25.66
CA TRP A 418 19.90 32.30 25.47
C TRP A 418 20.21 31.17 24.49
N ALA A 419 21.16 31.42 23.60
CA ALA A 419 21.85 30.41 22.81
C ALA A 419 23.30 30.34 23.28
N TYR A 420 23.75 29.13 23.62
CA TYR A 420 25.13 28.88 24.00
C TYR A 420 25.91 28.46 22.77
N GLN A 421 26.96 29.22 22.43
CA GLN A 421 27.97 28.76 21.50
C GLN A 421 28.82 27.70 22.19
N LEU A 422 28.94 26.53 21.58
CA LEU A 422 29.74 25.42 22.07
C LEU A 422 31.16 25.50 21.51
N ASP A 423 32.11 24.80 22.13
CA ASP A 423 33.47 24.59 21.62
C ASP A 423 33.54 23.96 20.23
N SER A 424 32.49 23.27 19.79
CA SER A 424 32.33 22.84 18.40
C SER A 424 32.19 24.00 17.41
N GLY A 425 31.77 25.18 17.90
CA GLY A 425 31.52 26.40 17.14
C GLY A 425 30.03 26.66 16.88
N ASP A 426 29.18 25.64 17.01
CA ASP A 426 27.73 25.74 16.81
C ASP A 426 27.00 26.17 18.09
N TYR A 427 25.77 26.62 17.91
CA TYR A 427 24.91 27.10 18.97
C TYR A 427 23.86 26.05 19.36
N VAL A 428 23.64 25.89 20.65
CA VAL A 428 22.49 25.17 21.21
C VAL A 428 21.62 26.14 22.00
N LEU A 429 20.30 26.04 21.85
CA LEU A 429 19.38 26.83 22.67
C LEU A 429 19.46 26.35 24.12
N ALA A 430 19.63 27.29 25.06
CA ALA A 430 19.97 27.02 26.45
C ALA A 430 18.96 26.10 27.14
N TYR A 431 17.66 26.22 26.81
CA TYR A 431 16.60 25.37 27.37
C TYR A 431 16.66 23.90 26.95
N ASN A 432 17.53 23.55 25.99
CA ASN A 432 17.84 22.16 25.59
C ASN A 432 19.03 21.59 26.35
N THR A 433 19.56 22.32 27.33
CA THR A 433 20.76 21.93 28.08
C THR A 433 20.57 22.05 29.58
N GLN A 434 21.46 21.40 30.32
CA GLN A 434 21.61 21.50 31.76
C GLN A 434 23.08 21.76 32.09
N LYS A 435 23.36 22.72 32.99
CA LYS A 435 24.70 22.95 33.52
C LYS A 435 25.21 21.72 34.29
N MET A 436 26.44 21.31 34.00
CA MET A 436 27.16 20.25 34.69
C MET A 436 27.85 20.77 35.95
N SER A 437 28.31 19.86 36.83
CA SER A 437 29.11 20.21 37.99
C SER A 437 30.48 20.76 37.59
N ASP A 438 31.05 21.63 38.43
CA ASP A 438 32.34 22.27 38.14
C ASP A 438 33.53 21.28 38.16
N ASP A 439 33.33 20.05 38.65
CA ASP A 439 34.30 18.95 38.64
C ASP A 439 34.15 18.01 37.42
N TYR A 440 33.30 18.36 36.45
CA TYR A 440 33.16 17.63 35.19
C TYR A 440 34.50 17.44 34.48
N LYS A 441 34.72 16.23 33.94
CA LYS A 441 35.93 15.86 33.20
C LYS A 441 35.59 15.52 31.77
N ASP A 442 36.51 15.89 30.89
CA ASP A 442 36.47 15.55 29.47
C ASP A 442 36.60 14.04 29.26
N ALA A 443 36.05 13.56 28.14
CA ALA A 443 36.00 12.14 27.86
C ALA A 443 37.38 11.56 27.58
N SER A 444 37.65 10.36 28.08
CA SER A 444 38.91 9.66 27.84
C SER A 444 38.65 8.19 27.61
N PHE A 445 38.95 7.71 26.40
CA PHE A 445 38.72 6.33 26.01
C PHE A 445 40.02 5.62 25.69
N THR A 446 40.15 4.36 26.09
CA THR A 446 41.33 3.52 25.83
C THR A 446 41.08 2.46 24.75
N GLY A 447 39.84 2.30 24.32
CA GLY A 447 39.38 1.31 23.34
C GLY A 447 37.86 1.15 23.41
N ALA A 448 37.32 0.11 22.81
CA ALA A 448 35.93 -0.30 22.94
C ALA A 448 35.77 -1.81 22.80
N SER A 449 34.62 -2.34 23.20
CA SER A 449 34.23 -3.74 22.99
C SER A 449 32.91 -3.81 22.24
N ALA A 450 32.80 -4.77 21.33
CA ALA A 450 31.57 -5.02 20.59
C ALA A 450 30.76 -6.17 21.19
N ALA A 451 29.44 -6.09 21.07
CA ALA A 451 28.52 -7.20 21.33
C ALA A 451 27.45 -7.26 20.25
N ALA A 452 27.22 -8.45 19.71
CA ALA A 452 26.16 -8.69 18.74
C ALA A 452 24.77 -8.40 19.32
N THR A 453 23.88 -7.92 18.48
CA THR A 453 22.45 -7.74 18.73
C THR A 453 21.65 -8.52 17.68
N GLU A 454 20.31 -8.50 17.76
CA GLU A 454 19.47 -9.14 16.75
C GLU A 454 19.69 -8.56 15.34
N THR A 455 19.93 -7.25 15.23
CA THR A 455 19.94 -6.51 13.96
C THR A 455 21.31 -5.89 13.63
N GLY A 456 22.34 -6.13 14.44
CA GLY A 456 23.59 -5.39 14.33
C GLY A 456 24.56 -5.63 15.48
N GLU A 457 25.30 -4.59 15.87
CA GLU A 457 26.25 -4.64 16.97
C GLU A 457 26.18 -3.38 17.85
N THR A 458 26.51 -3.55 19.12
CA THR A 458 26.78 -2.44 20.04
C THR A 458 28.26 -2.30 20.28
N ILE A 459 28.80 -1.10 20.10
CA ILE A 459 30.18 -0.74 20.45
C ILE A 459 30.14 0.07 21.75
N THR A 460 30.62 -0.52 22.83
CA THR A 460 30.72 0.16 24.13
C THR A 460 32.13 0.66 24.35
N PHE A 461 32.30 1.98 24.48
CA PHE A 461 33.60 2.60 24.70
C PHE A 461 34.11 2.27 26.11
N THR A 462 35.39 1.91 26.20
CA THR A 462 36.10 1.66 27.45
C THR A 462 36.71 2.96 27.95
N GLY A 463 36.21 3.46 29.07
CA GLY A 463 36.56 4.76 29.64
C GLY A 463 35.34 5.43 30.25
N GLU A 464 35.44 6.73 30.52
CA GLU A 464 34.37 7.55 31.07
C GLU A 464 34.18 8.81 30.21
N GLY A 465 32.94 9.30 30.12
CA GLY A 465 32.60 10.55 29.45
C GLY A 465 31.55 10.37 28.35
N GLN A 466 30.95 11.50 27.96
CA GLN A 466 29.80 11.57 27.04
C GLN A 466 30.00 12.74 26.06
N PRO A 467 31.07 12.71 25.26
CA PRO A 467 31.47 13.87 24.46
C PRO A 467 30.40 14.22 23.44
N LEU A 468 30.28 15.49 23.06
CA LEU A 468 29.51 15.85 21.88
C LEU A 468 30.13 15.17 20.65
N MET A 469 29.30 14.47 19.88
CA MET A 469 29.73 13.74 18.68
C MET A 469 29.06 14.27 17.45
N TYR A 470 29.86 14.62 16.45
CA TYR A 470 29.37 14.88 15.09
C TYR A 470 29.59 13.61 14.30
N THR A 471 28.60 13.24 13.50
CA THR A 471 28.59 11.94 12.85
C THR A 471 28.34 12.09 11.38
N ASN A 472 29.17 11.44 10.57
CA ASN A 472 29.02 11.45 9.12
C ASN A 472 29.33 10.08 8.54
N THR A 473 28.53 9.67 7.56
CA THR A 473 28.80 8.45 6.79
C THR A 473 29.34 8.81 5.43
N LYS A 474 30.44 8.17 5.04
CA LYS A 474 31.03 8.33 3.71
C LYS A 474 31.52 6.99 3.20
N ASP A 475 31.04 6.60 2.03
CA ASP A 475 31.33 5.30 1.44
C ASP A 475 31.00 4.17 2.45
N ASN A 476 31.97 3.33 2.80
CA ASN A 476 31.83 2.27 3.80
C ASN A 476 32.42 2.69 5.15
N ALA A 477 32.36 3.97 5.52
CA ALA A 477 32.91 4.45 6.79
C ALA A 477 31.94 5.32 7.57
N LEU A 478 31.98 5.18 8.90
CA LEU A 478 31.37 6.11 9.86
C LEU A 478 32.49 6.94 10.49
N ILE A 479 32.42 8.25 10.30
CA ILE A 479 33.35 9.24 10.82
C ILE A 479 32.70 9.89 12.04
N LEU A 480 33.39 9.83 13.17
CA LEU A 480 32.97 10.40 14.44
C LEU A 480 33.96 11.50 14.83
N HIS A 481 33.47 12.71 15.06
CA HIS A 481 34.24 13.78 15.69
C HIS A 481 33.80 13.92 17.13
N LEU A 482 34.65 13.43 18.05
CA LEU A 482 34.39 13.43 19.49
C LEU A 482 35.04 14.68 20.09
N TYR A 483 34.23 15.71 20.39
CA TYR A 483 34.68 16.95 21.01
C TYR A 483 34.99 16.73 22.49
N ASN A 484 36.06 17.36 22.97
CA ASN A 484 36.58 17.16 24.34
C ASN A 484 36.78 15.67 24.68
N ALA A 485 37.33 14.90 23.75
CA ALA A 485 37.66 13.51 23.94
C ALA A 485 39.12 13.21 23.59
N THR A 486 39.73 12.29 24.33
CA THR A 486 41.05 11.73 24.02
C THR A 486 40.94 10.26 23.68
N LEU A 487 41.53 9.85 22.55
CA LEU A 487 41.64 8.46 22.11
C LEU A 487 43.10 8.12 21.78
N PRO A 488 43.59 6.90 22.11
CA PRO A 488 44.90 6.44 21.65
C PRO A 488 44.93 6.26 20.12
N ALA A 489 46.10 6.49 19.51
CA ALA A 489 46.29 6.33 18.07
C ALA A 489 46.02 4.88 17.58
N ASP A 490 46.20 3.89 18.45
CA ASP A 490 45.94 2.47 18.20
C ASP A 490 44.59 1.99 18.77
N PHE A 491 43.60 2.87 18.88
CA PHE A 491 42.25 2.56 19.40
C PHE A 491 41.66 1.28 18.78
N LYS A 492 41.38 0.28 19.61
CA LYS A 492 40.84 -1.02 19.19
C LYS A 492 39.39 -1.19 19.59
N ILE A 493 38.66 -1.92 18.74
CA ILE A 493 37.33 -2.43 19.04
C ILE A 493 37.42 -3.95 19.12
N ASP A 494 37.38 -4.48 20.33
CA ASP A 494 37.50 -5.91 20.57
C ASP A 494 36.18 -6.61 20.23
N GLY A 495 36.24 -7.63 19.36
CA GLY A 495 35.12 -8.55 19.10
C GLY A 495 34.08 -8.09 18.07
N SER A 496 34.30 -7.00 17.34
CA SER A 496 33.36 -6.55 16.30
C SER A 496 33.45 -7.43 15.05
N ALA A 497 32.31 -7.87 14.52
CA ALA A 497 32.19 -8.49 13.21
C ALA A 497 31.85 -7.48 12.10
N MET A 498 31.31 -6.30 12.45
CA MET A 498 30.98 -5.25 11.49
C MET A 498 32.18 -4.34 11.17
N VAL A 499 32.94 -3.90 12.18
CA VAL A 499 34.05 -2.95 12.00
C VAL A 499 35.30 -3.70 11.53
N THR A 500 35.76 -3.38 10.31
CA THR A 500 36.94 -3.99 9.69
C THR A 500 38.25 -3.35 10.12
N SER A 501 38.24 -2.04 10.39
CA SER A 501 39.41 -1.29 10.88
C SER A 501 39.02 0.06 11.47
N THR A 502 39.87 0.60 12.33
CA THR A 502 39.75 1.91 12.96
C THR A 502 40.90 2.83 12.54
N GLN A 503 40.65 4.14 12.48
CA GLN A 503 41.69 5.17 12.35
C GLN A 503 41.39 6.29 13.33
N VAL A 504 42.42 6.79 14.01
CA VAL A 504 42.29 7.90 14.95
C VAL A 504 43.21 9.05 14.54
N THR A 505 42.63 10.24 14.43
CA THR A 505 43.37 11.50 14.27
C THR A 505 43.00 12.45 15.41
N GLN A 506 43.96 12.80 16.26
CA GLN A 506 43.75 13.80 17.32
C GLN A 506 44.12 15.19 16.80
N ASN A 507 43.21 16.14 16.93
CA ASN A 507 43.50 17.57 16.72
C ASN A 507 43.15 18.39 17.98
N GLU A 508 43.34 19.70 17.91
CA GLU A 508 43.12 20.62 19.05
C GLU A 508 41.64 20.77 19.46
N LYS A 509 40.69 20.46 18.56
CA LYS A 509 39.24 20.62 18.79
C LYS A 509 38.54 19.30 19.14
N TYR A 510 38.90 18.22 18.47
CA TYR A 510 38.24 16.92 18.62
C TYR A 510 39.19 15.75 18.31
N ALA A 511 38.82 14.58 18.79
CA ALA A 511 39.36 13.31 18.29
C ALA A 511 38.49 12.81 17.13
N GLU A 512 39.08 12.59 15.97
CA GLU A 512 38.42 11.92 14.85
C GLU A 512 38.62 10.41 14.96
N LEU A 513 37.53 9.66 15.02
CA LEU A 513 37.52 8.20 14.95
C LEU A 513 36.79 7.78 13.68
N VAL A 514 37.48 7.10 12.77
CA VAL A 514 36.91 6.52 11.56
C VAL A 514 36.73 5.02 11.76
N LEU A 515 35.51 4.53 11.61
CA LEU A 515 35.16 3.11 11.61
C LEU A 515 34.90 2.67 10.17
N ASN A 516 35.68 1.72 9.65
CA ASN A 516 35.52 1.20 8.30
C ASN A 516 34.74 -0.12 8.31
N PHE A 517 33.88 -0.31 7.30
CA PHE A 517 33.00 -1.47 7.15
C PHE A 517 33.24 -2.15 5.80
N ALA A 518 32.79 -3.41 5.68
CA ALA A 518 32.84 -4.14 4.41
C ALA A 518 31.81 -3.62 3.38
N SER A 519 30.68 -3.10 3.88
CA SER A 519 29.58 -2.53 3.12
C SER A 519 29.08 -1.25 3.81
N PRO A 520 28.33 -0.38 3.11
CA PRO A 520 27.72 0.79 3.73
C PRO A 520 26.87 0.41 4.95
N LEU A 521 26.95 1.23 5.99
CA LEU A 521 26.19 1.05 7.22
C LEU A 521 24.73 1.44 7.02
N TRP A 522 23.80 0.65 7.54
CA TRP A 522 22.38 0.91 7.37
C TRP A 522 21.88 2.08 8.23
N GLY A 523 22.26 2.05 9.50
CA GLY A 523 21.88 3.03 10.50
C GLY A 523 22.78 2.93 11.72
N TYR A 524 22.76 3.99 12.53
CA TYR A 524 23.53 4.05 13.76
C TYR A 524 22.93 5.06 14.73
N THR A 525 23.22 4.89 16.01
CA THR A 525 22.94 5.93 17.01
C THR A 525 23.93 5.90 18.15
N VAL A 526 24.27 7.09 18.64
CA VAL A 526 25.07 7.26 19.85
C VAL A 526 24.13 7.42 21.03
N VAL A 527 24.37 6.64 22.08
CA VAL A 527 23.58 6.64 23.31
C VAL A 527 24.51 6.85 24.50
N TYR A 528 24.09 7.71 25.42
CA TYR A 528 24.84 8.08 26.61
C TYR A 528 24.07 7.62 27.86
N ASN A 529 24.51 6.51 28.47
CA ASN A 529 23.84 5.90 29.62
C ASN A 529 24.84 5.66 30.75
N ASN A 530 24.52 6.13 31.97
CA ASN A 530 25.36 5.92 33.17
C ASN A 530 26.85 6.24 32.93
N GLU A 531 27.13 7.41 32.34
CA GLU A 531 28.49 7.88 32.01
C GLU A 531 29.25 7.04 30.98
N LYS A 532 28.59 6.03 30.39
CA LYS A 532 29.11 5.26 29.26
C LYS A 532 28.63 5.86 27.94
N THR A 533 29.51 5.74 26.96
CA THR A 533 29.23 6.02 25.55
C THR A 533 29.09 4.70 24.82
N THR A 534 27.94 4.51 24.17
CA THR A 534 27.64 3.32 23.37
C THR A 534 27.18 3.76 21.99
N LEU A 535 27.73 3.11 20.96
CA LEU A 535 27.33 3.26 19.57
C LEU A 535 26.58 2.01 19.14
N TYR A 536 25.34 2.16 18.69
CA TYR A 536 24.57 1.10 18.06
C TYR A 536 24.81 1.17 16.55
N LEU A 537 25.07 0.03 15.92
CA LEU A 537 25.33 -0.12 14.49
C LEU A 537 24.34 -1.13 13.93
N ASN A 538 23.59 -0.77 12.89
CA ASN A 538 22.59 -1.63 12.27
C ASN A 538 23.12 -2.23 10.96
N ASN A 539 22.91 -3.52 10.76
CA ASN A 539 23.18 -4.19 9.50
C ASN A 539 22.16 -3.78 8.43
N THR A 540 22.54 -3.91 7.17
CA THR A 540 21.59 -3.83 6.05
C THR A 540 20.58 -4.99 6.17
N PRO A 541 19.26 -4.71 6.25
CA PRO A 541 18.23 -5.75 6.22
C PRO A 541 18.28 -6.48 4.88
N LYS A 542 17.92 -7.76 4.88
CA LYS A 542 17.95 -8.63 3.70
C LYS A 542 16.62 -9.33 3.51
N ILE A 543 16.29 -9.57 2.24
CA ILE A 543 15.18 -10.47 1.89
C ILE A 543 15.48 -11.86 2.45
N SER A 544 14.46 -12.47 3.05
CA SER A 544 14.55 -13.85 3.52
C SER A 544 14.51 -14.84 2.36
N ASP A 545 15.19 -15.97 2.53
CA ASP A 545 15.06 -17.14 1.66
C ASP A 545 13.63 -17.74 1.72
N ASN A 546 12.84 -17.39 2.75
CA ASN A 546 11.43 -17.74 2.86
C ASN A 546 10.57 -16.83 1.97
N THR A 547 10.24 -17.32 0.78
CA THR A 547 9.43 -16.58 -0.21
C THR A 547 8.01 -16.26 0.24
N GLU A 548 7.46 -16.96 1.25
CA GLU A 548 6.15 -16.61 1.83
C GLU A 548 6.23 -15.44 2.82
N LYS A 549 7.42 -15.19 3.39
CA LYS A 549 7.68 -14.13 4.37
C LYS A 549 9.01 -13.42 4.08
N PRO A 550 9.12 -12.76 2.91
CA PRO A 550 10.38 -12.19 2.46
C PRO A 550 10.92 -11.08 3.36
N LEU A 551 10.08 -10.49 4.22
CA LEU A 551 10.44 -9.43 5.16
C LEU A 551 10.56 -9.93 6.62
N GLU A 552 10.64 -11.24 6.89
CA GLU A 552 10.65 -11.77 8.28
C GLU A 552 11.80 -11.27 9.17
N ASN A 553 12.88 -10.74 8.58
CA ASN A 553 14.01 -10.15 9.30
C ASN A 553 14.02 -8.62 9.27
N VAL A 554 12.92 -7.99 8.85
CA VAL A 554 12.80 -6.54 8.69
C VAL A 554 11.91 -5.97 9.78
N SER A 555 12.35 -4.89 10.44
CA SER A 555 11.55 -4.16 11.41
C SER A 555 11.17 -2.77 10.92
N VAL A 556 9.88 -2.44 11.06
CA VAL A 556 9.31 -1.16 10.61
C VAL A 556 8.59 -0.48 11.78
N LEU A 557 8.90 0.78 12.03
CA LEU A 557 8.15 1.63 12.95
C LEU A 557 7.29 2.60 12.12
N LEU A 558 5.97 2.40 12.19
CA LEU A 558 5.01 3.29 11.56
C LEU A 558 4.55 4.33 12.58
N ASP A 559 4.57 5.59 12.17
CA ASP A 559 4.18 6.72 12.99
C ASP A 559 2.96 7.43 12.41
N PRO A 560 1.74 7.07 12.82
CA PRO A 560 0.56 7.80 12.40
C PRO A 560 0.60 9.20 13.03
N GLY A 561 0.72 10.24 12.19
CA GLY A 561 0.77 11.63 12.61
C GLY A 561 -0.39 12.03 13.52
N HIS A 562 -0.16 13.05 14.35
CA HIS A 562 -1.15 13.62 15.27
C HIS A 562 -1.72 12.60 16.28
N GLY A 563 -2.91 12.83 16.84
CA GLY A 563 -3.57 11.90 17.77
C GLY A 563 -4.36 12.60 18.89
N ASP A 564 -5.35 11.92 19.45
CA ASP A 564 -6.24 12.41 20.52
C ASP A 564 -6.70 13.89 20.33
N ASN A 565 -6.14 14.82 21.10
CA ASN A 565 -6.49 16.24 21.07
C ASN A 565 -5.87 17.03 19.90
N ASP A 566 -4.90 16.46 19.20
CA ASP A 566 -4.35 17.00 17.97
C ASP A 566 -5.03 16.32 16.78
N SER A 567 -5.92 17.05 16.10
CA SER A 567 -6.63 16.57 14.92
C SER A 567 -5.75 16.47 13.67
N GLY A 568 -4.63 17.18 13.65
CA GLY A 568 -4.02 17.62 12.39
C GLY A 568 -5.00 18.46 11.57
N ALA A 569 -4.89 18.41 10.25
CA ALA A 569 -5.78 19.09 9.33
C ALA A 569 -7.25 18.63 9.42
N MET A 570 -8.18 19.58 9.42
CA MET A 570 -9.60 19.36 9.74
C MET A 570 -10.45 18.67 8.66
N GLY A 571 -9.93 18.48 7.44
CA GLY A 571 -10.74 17.94 6.34
C GLY A 571 -11.78 18.90 5.76
N THR A 572 -12.38 18.57 4.62
CA THR A 572 -13.38 19.44 3.94
C THR A 572 -14.83 19.08 4.25
N ALA A 573 -15.15 17.86 4.69
CA ALA A 573 -16.50 17.29 4.60
C ALA A 573 -17.37 17.37 5.87
N GLY A 574 -17.15 18.37 6.72
CA GLY A 574 -18.08 18.74 7.80
C GLY A 574 -17.72 18.19 9.16
N ASN A 575 -18.49 18.62 10.17
CA ASN A 575 -18.27 18.23 11.56
C ASN A 575 -18.50 16.73 11.77
N GLY A 576 -17.50 16.05 12.33
CA GLY A 576 -17.55 14.61 12.60
C GLY A 576 -17.07 13.73 11.43
N ALA A 577 -16.66 14.34 10.31
CA ALA A 577 -15.95 13.63 9.26
C ALA A 577 -14.48 13.36 9.67
N PRO A 578 -13.82 12.34 9.08
CA PRO A 578 -12.43 12.03 9.38
C PRO A 578 -11.51 13.26 9.25
N VAL A 579 -10.72 13.52 10.27
CA VAL A 579 -9.64 14.50 10.24
C VAL A 579 -8.30 13.80 10.03
N GLU A 580 -7.22 14.55 9.84
CA GLU A 580 -5.92 14.00 9.43
C GLU A 580 -5.45 12.84 10.32
N LYS A 581 -5.58 12.95 11.65
CA LYS A 581 -5.18 11.90 12.58
C LYS A 581 -5.88 10.55 12.33
N ASP A 582 -7.12 10.59 11.83
CA ASP A 582 -7.95 9.41 11.61
C ASP A 582 -7.48 8.70 10.33
N VAL A 583 -7.26 9.48 9.26
CA VAL A 583 -6.76 8.97 7.97
C VAL A 583 -5.33 8.46 8.11
N ASN A 584 -4.45 9.19 8.79
CA ASN A 584 -3.08 8.78 9.07
C ASN A 584 -3.04 7.42 9.80
N PHE A 585 -3.93 7.24 10.79
CA PHE A 585 -4.03 5.98 11.53
C PHE A 585 -4.56 4.83 10.66
N ALA A 586 -5.53 5.10 9.80
CA ALA A 586 -6.07 4.10 8.89
C ALA A 586 -5.02 3.61 7.88
N VAL A 587 -4.29 4.52 7.23
CA VAL A 587 -3.23 4.17 6.27
C VAL A 587 -2.08 3.42 6.95
N ALA A 588 -1.66 3.85 8.14
CA ALA A 588 -0.63 3.15 8.89
C ALA A 588 -1.07 1.73 9.33
N GLN A 589 -2.35 1.53 9.66
CA GLN A 589 -2.88 0.19 9.93
C GLN A 589 -2.91 -0.69 8.66
N ALA A 590 -3.31 -0.13 7.51
CA ALA A 590 -3.27 -0.84 6.24
C ALA A 590 -1.84 -1.27 5.88
N ALA A 591 -0.88 -0.36 6.04
CA ALA A 591 0.55 -0.65 5.83
C ALA A 591 1.06 -1.72 6.80
N LYS A 592 0.74 -1.59 8.10
CA LYS A 592 1.08 -2.59 9.12
C LYS A 592 0.60 -3.98 8.71
N PHE A 593 -0.67 -4.09 8.37
CA PHE A 593 -1.27 -5.36 7.98
C PHE A 593 -0.53 -5.99 6.80
N ARG A 594 -0.26 -5.22 5.75
CA ARG A 594 0.46 -5.73 4.57
C ARG A 594 1.90 -6.11 4.89
N LEU A 595 2.60 -5.31 5.67
CA LEU A 595 3.98 -5.58 6.08
C LEU A 595 4.08 -6.84 6.95
N GLU A 596 3.17 -7.04 7.90
CA GLU A 596 3.12 -8.24 8.75
C GLU A 596 2.81 -9.51 7.94
N GLN A 597 1.96 -9.42 6.91
CA GLN A 597 1.74 -10.53 5.97
C GLN A 597 3.01 -10.91 5.21
N LEU A 598 3.85 -9.94 4.87
CA LEU A 598 5.16 -10.17 4.26
C LEU A 598 6.22 -10.64 5.27
N GLY A 599 5.87 -10.76 6.55
CA GLY A 599 6.72 -11.24 7.63
C GLY A 599 7.33 -10.16 8.52
N ALA A 600 7.26 -8.88 8.14
CA ALA A 600 7.94 -7.82 8.86
C ALA A 600 7.46 -7.67 10.31
N LYS A 601 8.37 -7.33 11.22
CA LYS A 601 8.06 -6.91 12.58
C LYS A 601 7.65 -5.44 12.59
N VAL A 602 6.34 -5.17 12.62
CA VAL A 602 5.81 -3.80 12.60
C VAL A 602 5.42 -3.34 13.99
N THR A 603 5.89 -2.16 14.37
CA THR A 603 5.43 -1.43 15.57
C THR A 603 4.77 -0.13 15.14
N MET A 604 3.71 0.29 15.81
CA MET A 604 3.11 1.62 15.63
C MET A 604 3.47 2.50 16.82
N THR A 605 3.73 3.79 16.59
CA THR A 605 4.05 4.73 17.68
C THR A 605 2.88 4.93 18.62
N ARG A 606 1.65 4.87 18.11
CA ARG A 606 0.43 5.07 18.89
C ARG A 606 -0.66 4.07 18.53
N GLU A 607 -1.56 3.88 19.49
CA GLU A 607 -2.85 3.23 19.29
C GLU A 607 -3.91 4.27 18.87
N ALA A 608 -5.12 3.79 18.56
CA ALA A 608 -6.24 4.68 18.28
C ALA A 608 -6.58 5.53 19.52
N GLY A 609 -6.78 6.83 19.33
CA GLY A 609 -7.22 7.73 20.40
C GLY A 609 -6.15 8.12 21.43
N THR A 610 -4.86 7.90 21.16
CA THR A 610 -3.76 8.42 21.99
C THR A 610 -3.00 9.52 21.27
N PHE A 611 -2.35 10.40 22.04
CA PHE A 611 -1.44 11.44 21.55
C PHE A 611 -0.04 11.20 22.07
N LEU A 612 0.96 11.52 21.24
CA LEU A 612 2.36 11.50 21.59
C LEU A 612 3.05 12.77 21.11
N GLU A 613 3.87 13.33 21.99
CA GLU A 613 4.78 14.42 21.68
C GLU A 613 5.86 13.96 20.70
N LEU A 614 6.40 14.91 19.93
CA LEU A 614 7.46 14.61 18.95
C LEU A 614 8.70 13.96 19.57
N ALA A 615 9.02 14.33 20.82
CA ALA A 615 10.13 13.74 21.58
C ALA A 615 9.89 12.24 21.86
N GLU A 616 8.68 11.87 22.30
CA GLU A 616 8.32 10.48 22.61
C GLU A 616 8.36 9.59 21.35
N ARG A 617 7.94 10.15 20.20
CA ARG A 617 8.06 9.47 18.90
C ARG A 617 9.52 9.17 18.55
N ASN A 618 10.42 10.13 18.75
CA ASN A 618 11.85 9.95 18.47
C ASN A 618 12.53 9.01 19.49
N ASP A 619 12.13 9.06 20.77
CA ASP A 619 12.59 8.12 21.79
C ASP A 619 12.24 6.67 21.41
N MET A 620 11.06 6.43 20.85
CA MET A 620 10.70 5.10 20.34
C MET A 620 11.58 4.65 19.18
N ILE A 621 11.99 5.53 18.26
CA ILE A 621 12.94 5.16 17.19
C ILE A 621 14.24 4.63 17.80
N THR A 622 14.77 5.30 18.83
CA THR A 622 16.01 4.88 19.50
C THR A 622 15.87 3.62 20.34
N THR A 623 14.67 3.36 20.86
CA THR A 623 14.36 2.20 21.71
C THR A 623 14.06 0.95 20.87
N VAL A 624 13.23 1.10 19.83
CA VAL A 624 12.82 0.00 18.94
C VAL A 624 13.95 -0.36 17.98
N GLN A 625 14.75 0.62 17.55
CA GLN A 625 15.82 0.48 16.56
C GLN A 625 15.34 -0.19 15.26
N PRO A 626 14.27 0.33 14.63
CA PRO A 626 13.72 -0.26 13.41
C PRO A 626 14.67 -0.04 12.23
N ASP A 627 14.55 -0.86 11.18
CA ASP A 627 15.25 -0.62 9.92
C ASP A 627 14.68 0.59 9.19
N TYR A 628 13.36 0.77 9.29
CA TYR A 628 12.58 1.82 8.64
C TYR A 628 11.68 2.56 9.64
N PHE A 629 11.65 3.88 9.53
CA PHE A 629 10.68 4.73 10.23
C PHE A 629 9.91 5.55 9.21
N ILE A 630 8.58 5.43 9.23
CA ILE A 630 7.69 6.16 8.31
C ILE A 630 6.63 6.89 9.13
N SER A 631 6.73 8.22 9.16
CA SER A 631 5.68 9.07 9.69
C SER A 631 4.64 9.32 8.60
N VAL A 632 3.40 8.91 8.82
CA VAL A 632 2.30 8.97 7.85
C VAL A 632 1.43 10.18 8.15
N HIS A 633 1.29 11.07 7.16
CA HIS A 633 0.61 12.34 7.23
C HIS A 633 -0.28 12.60 6.00
N HIS A 634 -1.18 13.58 6.15
CA HIS A 634 -1.90 14.17 5.02
C HIS A 634 -1.83 15.68 5.10
N ASN A 635 -1.44 16.28 3.99
CA ASN A 635 -1.02 17.65 3.89
C ASN A 635 -2.19 18.63 4.00
N SER A 636 -1.86 19.89 4.19
CA SER A 636 -2.78 21.01 4.18
C SER A 636 -2.10 22.28 3.71
N ILE A 637 -2.89 23.32 3.44
CA ILE A 637 -2.38 24.65 3.15
C ILE A 637 -3.11 25.69 4.00
N ASP A 638 -2.59 26.92 4.01
CA ASP A 638 -3.25 28.04 4.66
C ASP A 638 -4.63 28.31 4.03
N LEU A 639 -5.67 28.45 4.86
CA LEU A 639 -7.05 28.65 4.42
C LEU A 639 -7.35 30.10 3.98
N SER A 640 -6.34 30.93 3.74
CA SER A 640 -6.47 32.22 3.05
C SER A 640 -6.20 32.14 1.55
N VAL A 641 -5.79 30.99 1.02
CA VAL A 641 -5.55 30.75 -0.41
C VAL A 641 -6.46 29.65 -0.96
N ASP A 642 -6.58 29.56 -2.29
CA ASP A 642 -7.43 28.55 -2.94
C ASP A 642 -6.81 27.15 -2.84
N ALA A 643 -7.46 26.23 -2.11
CA ALA A 643 -6.97 24.87 -1.93
C ALA A 643 -7.35 23.90 -3.05
N ASN A 644 -8.19 24.28 -4.01
CA ASN A 644 -8.63 23.39 -5.10
C ASN A 644 -7.47 22.90 -5.98
N SER A 645 -6.35 23.64 -6.04
CA SER A 645 -5.15 23.24 -6.79
C SER A 645 -4.13 22.45 -5.98
N SER A 646 -4.26 22.37 -4.66
CA SER A 646 -3.30 21.70 -3.79
C SER A 646 -3.63 20.22 -3.71
N LYS A 647 -2.80 19.39 -4.35
CA LYS A 647 -3.02 17.95 -4.48
C LYS A 647 -1.72 17.21 -4.71
N GLY A 648 -1.72 15.90 -4.42
CA GLY A 648 -0.62 14.99 -4.71
C GLY A 648 0.16 14.54 -3.48
N THR A 649 1.09 13.63 -3.72
CA THR A 649 1.89 12.95 -2.68
C THR A 649 3.32 13.50 -2.67
N GLU A 650 3.84 13.79 -1.49
CA GLU A 650 5.25 14.18 -1.25
C GLU A 650 5.83 13.41 -0.06
N CYS A 651 7.16 13.35 0.02
CA CYS A 651 7.83 12.70 1.14
C CYS A 651 9.07 13.47 1.56
N TYR A 652 9.33 13.56 2.85
CA TYR A 652 10.41 14.33 3.42
C TYR A 652 11.43 13.45 4.13
N TYR A 653 12.70 13.71 3.89
CA TYR A 653 13.83 13.07 4.55
C TYR A 653 14.79 14.13 5.12
N PHE A 654 15.55 13.79 6.16
CA PHE A 654 16.58 14.70 6.68
C PHE A 654 18.00 14.23 6.35
N PHE A 655 18.28 12.95 6.59
CA PHE A 655 19.56 12.33 6.25
C PHE A 655 19.48 11.67 4.86
N ASP A 656 20.56 11.77 4.09
CA ASP A 656 20.61 11.25 2.71
C ASP A 656 20.39 9.73 2.61
N ASN A 657 20.66 8.97 3.68
CA ASN A 657 20.41 7.53 3.73
C ASN A 657 18.91 7.16 3.63
N ALA A 658 18.00 8.10 3.89
CA ALA A 658 16.56 7.93 3.78
C ALA A 658 15.98 8.46 2.46
N LYS A 659 16.79 9.11 1.61
CA LYS A 659 16.33 9.71 0.35
C LYS A 659 15.71 8.71 -0.60
N THR A 660 16.37 7.57 -0.83
CA THR A 660 15.87 6.53 -1.74
C THR A 660 14.53 5.96 -1.27
N LEU A 661 14.35 5.77 0.04
CA LEU A 661 13.07 5.37 0.61
C LEU A 661 11.97 6.40 0.32
N ALA A 662 12.27 7.70 0.50
CA ALA A 662 11.32 8.77 0.23
C ALA A 662 10.90 8.81 -1.25
N GLU A 663 11.86 8.63 -2.17
CA GLU A 663 11.61 8.58 -3.62
C GLU A 663 10.76 7.35 -4.01
N SER A 664 11.06 6.17 -3.45
CA SER A 664 10.27 4.95 -3.67
C SER A 664 8.84 5.11 -3.15
N LEU A 665 8.64 5.64 -1.95
CA LEU A 665 7.30 5.84 -1.38
C LEU A 665 6.44 6.77 -2.25
N VAL A 666 6.99 7.89 -2.73
CA VAL A 666 6.25 8.79 -3.63
C VAL A 666 5.91 8.07 -4.94
N THR A 667 6.85 7.33 -5.51
CA THR A 667 6.65 6.59 -6.76
C THR A 667 5.53 5.57 -6.62
N ASP A 668 5.60 4.74 -5.57
CA ASP A 668 4.67 3.63 -5.38
C ASP A 668 3.28 4.13 -4.98
N LEU A 669 3.17 5.13 -4.09
CA LEU A 669 1.85 5.69 -3.74
C LEU A 669 1.19 6.38 -4.92
N THR A 670 1.94 7.12 -5.75
CA THR A 670 1.36 7.81 -6.91
C THR A 670 0.91 6.82 -7.98
N ALA A 671 1.68 5.76 -8.23
CA ALA A 671 1.26 4.65 -9.09
C ALA A 671 0.02 3.95 -8.53
N ALA A 672 0.00 3.68 -7.22
CA ALA A 672 -1.11 2.99 -6.57
C ALA A 672 -2.37 3.82 -6.47
N THR A 673 -2.34 5.15 -6.56
CA THR A 673 -3.53 6.01 -6.29
C THR A 673 -3.90 6.92 -7.45
N GLY A 674 -3.04 7.05 -8.46
CA GLY A 674 -3.20 8.00 -9.57
C GLY A 674 -2.97 9.46 -9.19
N ARG A 675 -2.52 9.74 -7.95
CA ARG A 675 -2.22 11.09 -7.49
C ARG A 675 -0.99 11.68 -8.19
N GLN A 676 -0.93 13.00 -8.22
CA GLN A 676 0.23 13.72 -8.72
C GLN A 676 1.44 13.46 -7.82
N SER A 677 2.59 13.12 -8.43
CA SER A 677 3.88 13.16 -7.73
C SER A 677 4.32 14.60 -7.51
N ARG A 678 4.58 14.95 -6.26
CA ARG A 678 5.19 16.22 -5.88
C ARG A 678 6.69 16.06 -5.59
N GLY A 679 7.13 14.84 -5.28
CA GLY A 679 8.54 14.48 -5.16
C GLY A 679 9.00 14.24 -3.71
N ALA A 680 10.28 13.89 -3.58
CA ALA A 680 10.95 13.73 -2.30
C ALA A 680 11.82 14.96 -2.00
N PHE A 681 11.73 15.48 -0.77
CA PHE A 681 12.37 16.73 -0.39
C PHE A 681 13.18 16.58 0.90
N TRP A 682 14.30 17.30 0.97
CA TRP A 682 14.98 17.49 2.24
C TRP A 682 14.11 18.37 3.15
N GLY A 683 13.93 17.97 4.41
CA GLY A 683 13.13 18.70 5.39
C GLY A 683 13.56 18.43 6.83
N TYR A 684 13.51 19.47 7.68
CA TYR A 684 14.02 19.46 9.06
C TYR A 684 12.99 19.01 10.12
N TYR A 685 12.05 18.14 9.74
CA TYR A 685 11.04 17.61 10.65
C TYR A 685 11.68 16.85 11.81
N TYR A 686 11.18 17.06 13.03
CA TYR A 686 11.80 16.52 14.24
C TYR A 686 11.91 14.98 14.23
N VAL A 687 10.91 14.29 13.68
CA VAL A 687 10.85 12.82 13.64
C VAL A 687 11.77 12.21 12.57
N THR A 688 12.14 12.95 11.53
CA THR A 688 13.07 12.47 10.48
C THR A 688 14.54 12.68 10.86
N ARG A 689 14.82 13.44 11.92
CA ARG A 689 16.17 13.75 12.42
C ARG A 689 16.75 12.63 13.30
N ASN A 690 16.72 11.41 12.78
CA ASN A 690 17.26 10.23 13.44
C ASN A 690 18.10 9.40 12.45
N THR A 691 19.25 8.90 12.91
CA THR A 691 20.20 8.10 12.11
C THR A 691 20.07 6.60 12.35
N THR A 692 19.28 6.18 13.35
CA THR A 692 19.06 4.77 13.71
C THR A 692 18.37 4.01 12.58
N ALA A 693 17.39 4.65 11.95
CA ALA A 693 16.55 4.08 10.90
C ALA A 693 16.57 4.95 9.65
N ARG A 694 16.15 4.40 8.51
CA ARG A 694 15.77 5.25 7.37
C ARG A 694 14.45 5.94 7.70
N ALA A 695 14.53 7.20 8.13
CA ALA A 695 13.43 7.96 8.68
C ALA A 695 12.86 8.98 7.68
N VAL A 696 11.57 8.87 7.39
CA VAL A 696 10.85 9.74 6.45
C VAL A 696 9.51 10.21 7.01
N LEU A 697 8.99 11.30 6.46
CA LEU A 697 7.63 11.79 6.67
C LEU A 697 6.90 11.81 5.32
N LEU A 698 5.88 10.99 5.18
CA LEU A 698 5.11 10.79 3.96
C LEU A 698 3.79 11.54 4.04
N GLU A 699 3.57 12.45 3.09
CA GLU A 699 2.31 13.16 2.89
C GLU A 699 1.51 12.46 1.77
N CYS A 700 0.49 11.69 2.15
CA CYS A 700 -0.24 10.82 1.22
C CYS A 700 -1.21 11.57 0.28
N GLY A 701 -1.63 12.78 0.65
CA GLY A 701 -2.53 13.65 -0.12
C GLY A 701 -2.93 14.89 0.70
N PHE A 702 -3.87 15.71 0.23
CA PHE A 702 -4.28 16.96 0.89
C PHE A 702 -5.68 16.89 1.52
N MET A 703 -5.79 17.16 2.82
CA MET A 703 -7.05 17.13 3.57
C MET A 703 -8.02 18.25 3.21
N VAL A 704 -7.50 19.42 2.80
CA VAL A 704 -8.31 20.63 2.55
C VAL A 704 -8.74 20.79 1.09
N ASN A 705 -8.30 19.89 0.21
CA ASN A 705 -8.76 19.86 -1.17
C ASN A 705 -10.00 18.96 -1.27
N PRO A 706 -11.16 19.45 -1.74
CA PRO A 706 -12.40 18.67 -1.78
C PRO A 706 -12.31 17.34 -2.54
N LEU A 707 -11.60 17.33 -3.67
CA LEU A 707 -11.44 16.13 -4.50
C LEU A 707 -10.45 15.16 -3.84
N GLU A 708 -9.35 15.65 -3.29
CA GLU A 708 -8.42 14.77 -2.58
C GLU A 708 -9.05 14.21 -1.30
N TYR A 709 -9.83 15.00 -0.58
CA TYR A 709 -10.52 14.56 0.63
C TYR A 709 -11.43 13.35 0.38
N GLU A 710 -12.18 13.35 -0.72
CA GLU A 710 -12.96 12.17 -1.14
C GLU A 710 -12.09 10.93 -1.30
N ASN A 711 -10.93 11.07 -1.93
CA ASN A 711 -10.04 9.95 -2.20
C ASN A 711 -9.29 9.49 -0.96
N VAL A 712 -8.73 10.39 -0.14
CA VAL A 712 -7.97 10.02 1.07
C VAL A 712 -8.86 9.42 2.16
N THR A 713 -10.17 9.69 2.14
CA THR A 713 -11.13 9.09 3.07
C THR A 713 -11.83 7.85 2.51
N ASP A 714 -11.57 7.51 1.25
CA ASP A 714 -12.07 6.28 0.64
C ASP A 714 -11.31 5.07 1.18
N ASN A 715 -12.06 4.07 1.65
CA ASN A 715 -11.47 2.91 2.31
C ASN A 715 -10.59 2.09 1.36
N ASP A 716 -10.94 2.01 0.07
CA ASP A 716 -10.18 1.23 -0.90
C ASP A 716 -8.87 1.95 -1.26
N VAL A 717 -8.91 3.27 -1.35
CA VAL A 717 -7.69 4.10 -1.51
C VAL A 717 -6.75 3.96 -0.30
N VAL A 718 -7.27 3.96 0.94
CA VAL A 718 -6.46 3.74 2.15
C VAL A 718 -5.72 2.39 2.10
N TRP A 719 -6.40 1.33 1.65
CA TRP A 719 -5.77 0.02 1.49
C TRP A 719 -4.70 0.01 0.39
N ARG A 720 -4.94 0.72 -0.73
CA ARG A 720 -3.95 0.89 -1.81
C ARG A 720 -2.70 1.64 -1.33
N GLU A 721 -2.86 2.68 -0.52
CA GLU A 721 -1.74 3.41 0.09
C GLU A 721 -0.95 2.52 1.04
N GLY A 722 -1.62 1.77 1.91
CA GLY A 722 -0.97 0.81 2.80
C GLY A 722 -0.16 -0.26 2.05
N TYR A 723 -0.70 -0.78 0.94
CA TYR A 723 0.01 -1.70 0.06
C TYR A 723 1.24 -1.05 -0.58
N ALA A 724 1.12 0.18 -1.09
CA ALA A 724 2.22 0.91 -1.69
C ALA A 724 3.38 1.16 -0.70
N ILE A 725 3.08 1.46 0.56
CA ILE A 725 4.09 1.58 1.62
C ILE A 725 4.87 0.27 1.78
N ALA A 726 4.17 -0.86 1.82
CA ALA A 726 4.81 -2.17 1.97
C ALA A 726 5.64 -2.57 0.74
N GLN A 727 5.16 -2.24 -0.46
CA GLN A 727 5.88 -2.46 -1.71
C GLN A 727 7.19 -1.67 -1.75
N ALA A 728 7.15 -0.39 -1.37
CA ALA A 728 8.34 0.46 -1.32
C ALA A 728 9.40 -0.10 -0.36
N ILE A 729 8.96 -0.62 0.80
CA ILE A 729 9.86 -1.28 1.76
C ILE A 729 10.46 -2.55 1.16
N TYR A 730 9.64 -3.43 0.55
CA TYR A 730 10.12 -4.66 -0.07
C TYR A 730 11.20 -4.40 -1.13
N GLU A 731 10.96 -3.46 -2.05
CA GLU A 731 11.94 -3.12 -3.09
C GLU A 731 13.21 -2.49 -2.51
N ASN A 732 13.10 -1.69 -1.45
CA ASN A 732 14.26 -1.11 -0.78
C ASN A 732 15.12 -2.17 -0.07
N VAL A 733 14.51 -3.21 0.50
CA VAL A 733 15.24 -4.34 1.11
C VAL A 733 15.86 -5.23 0.03
N LYS A 734 15.17 -5.45 -1.08
CA LYS A 734 15.66 -6.25 -2.22
C LYS A 734 16.86 -5.62 -2.94
N ALA A 735 16.90 -4.29 -3.00
CA ALA A 735 17.98 -3.54 -3.65
C ALA A 735 19.26 -3.40 -2.80
N GLY A 736 19.15 -3.59 -1.47
CA GLY A 736 20.26 -3.50 -0.52
C GLY A 736 21.01 -4.81 -0.36
#